data_AF-A0A9D2G4H6-F1
#
_entry.id   AF-A0A9D2G4H6-F1
#
_cell.length_a   1.000
_cell.length_b   1.000
_cell.length_c   1.000
_cell.angle_alpha   90.00
_cell.angle_beta   90.00
_cell.angle_gamma   90.00
#
_symmetry.space_group_name_H-M   'P 1'
#
loop_
_entity.id
_entity.type
_entity.pdbx_description
1 polymer ?
#
loop_
_entity_poly.entity_id
_entity_poly.type
_entity_poly.pdbx_seq_one_letter_code
_entity_poly.pdbx_strand_id
1 'polypeptide(L)'
;MEHNVYDPALDPAFQKPYIDIEEQRPEGYTYVHGGFEGTDTRFSFFYPPKEQYEGRFFQFMSPVEGSENASIGRKGMENKIGFANSHGAYFVETNMGVKTGIHQGDGSIIYKASSASAEFSRKVAERIYGYSHRPYGYIYGGSGGAFKTTSCFEMTNTWDGAIPYIHGSPMAIPNVFCVRAHAKRVLRHAFPKIADALDAGGSGNPYEGLSAEERATLFEATKMGFPLKSWFYYEKLDDGALPVVAAGTLGRDLQYFKDFWQLPGYLGADPFSSVHRDRIQCTCTVKAVHLPRAKEEESDRRAMTGADNAWKREQNDLLMEGETYLVLEGAPTGDVYAYGSNVRFENGGAEGLTLTADRLIGDKLVLAPGFGFEHALTRLALAKAGDKVSLDNSDYLAAQTYYRHQTPEGHEFIGWEQFKTAQGTPIYPVREYKAGPPIARGSCGSLQSGNFRGKMIVVAATMDESAFPWQIDWYRQKVKEHFGAETDEHYRVYFFDNSFHDDSEHTVDELHLISYLGGLHQALLDLANWVEKGIPPRDSSQYTIEDGQIVLAAKAEERGAVQPVVTLTAGGEKRLEAKCGEKVTLTAAIGIPKGAGKVTKAEWSFEGEPYTEGAFTEVGENAQAKAEHTFTAPGTYFAICRVWLQREGSSDLYTQVPNLDRVRIIVR
;
A
#
# COMPACT_ATOMS: atom_id res chain seq x y z
N MET A 1 22.39 23.80 -4.61
CA MET A 1 23.53 22.88 -4.40
C MET A 1 23.57 21.96 -5.59
N GLU A 2 24.73 21.73 -6.21
CA GLU A 2 24.85 20.70 -7.25
C GLU A 2 24.39 19.36 -6.68
N HIS A 3 23.43 18.73 -7.35
CA HIS A 3 22.91 17.43 -6.96
C HIS A 3 23.96 16.38 -7.32
N ASN A 4 24.77 15.96 -6.36
CA ASN A 4 25.79 14.92 -6.58
C ASN A 4 25.11 13.60 -6.96
N VAL A 5 25.25 13.22 -8.22
CA VAL A 5 24.76 11.95 -8.75
C VAL A 5 25.77 10.86 -8.45
N TYR A 6 25.30 9.76 -7.90
CA TYR A 6 26.12 8.58 -7.69
C TYR A 6 26.36 7.85 -9.03
N ASP A 7 27.61 7.46 -9.26
CA ASP A 7 28.02 6.64 -10.40
C ASP A 7 28.61 5.31 -9.89
N PRO A 8 27.94 4.16 -10.12
CA PRO A 8 28.45 2.86 -9.67
C PRO A 8 29.78 2.47 -10.33
N ALA A 9 30.13 3.03 -11.50
CA ALA A 9 31.41 2.74 -12.16
C ALA A 9 32.61 3.32 -11.39
N LEU A 10 32.38 4.30 -10.51
CA LEU A 10 33.42 4.94 -9.70
C LEU A 10 33.50 4.37 -8.28
N ASP A 11 32.59 3.49 -7.87
CA ASP A 11 32.54 2.95 -6.52
C ASP A 11 33.39 1.67 -6.40
N PRO A 12 34.50 1.68 -5.64
CA PRO A 12 35.38 0.52 -5.50
C PRO A 12 34.69 -0.74 -4.95
N ALA A 13 33.60 -0.59 -4.18
CA ALA A 13 32.86 -1.73 -3.62
C ALA A 13 32.16 -2.57 -4.70
N PHE A 14 31.85 -1.98 -5.86
CA PHE A 14 31.07 -2.61 -6.92
C PHE A 14 31.89 -2.94 -8.18
N GLN A 15 33.22 -2.99 -8.08
CA GLN A 15 34.09 -3.26 -9.23
C GLN A 15 34.39 -4.74 -9.48
N LYS A 16 33.93 -5.64 -8.60
CA LYS A 16 34.19 -7.09 -8.67
C LYS A 16 32.90 -7.91 -8.66
N PRO A 17 32.08 -7.83 -9.71
CA PRO A 17 30.91 -8.70 -9.85
C PRO A 17 31.35 -10.15 -10.12
N TYR A 18 30.56 -11.11 -9.68
CA TYR A 18 30.72 -12.53 -9.98
C TYR A 18 29.37 -13.18 -10.30
N ILE A 19 29.39 -14.25 -11.11
CA ILE A 19 28.24 -15.09 -11.42
C ILE A 19 28.53 -16.47 -10.82
N ASP A 20 27.62 -16.99 -10.00
CA ASP A 20 27.74 -18.32 -9.41
C ASP A 20 26.72 -19.33 -10.00
N ILE A 21 25.63 -18.85 -10.60
CA ILE A 21 24.63 -19.67 -11.30
C ILE A 21 24.32 -19.03 -12.66
N GLU A 22 24.35 -19.85 -13.71
CA GLU A 22 23.87 -19.50 -15.05
C GLU A 22 23.25 -20.75 -15.69
N GLU A 23 21.93 -20.74 -15.89
CA GLU A 23 21.21 -21.90 -16.40
C GLU A 23 19.96 -21.54 -17.21
N GLN A 24 19.57 -22.44 -18.12
CA GLN A 24 18.30 -22.35 -18.82
C GLN A 24 17.17 -22.85 -17.92
N ARG A 25 16.13 -22.02 -17.77
CA ARG A 25 14.94 -22.37 -16.98
C ARG A 25 13.86 -23.02 -17.86
N PRO A 26 13.06 -23.97 -17.34
CA PRO A 26 11.96 -24.60 -18.09
C PRO A 26 10.96 -23.60 -18.71
N GLU A 27 10.82 -22.42 -18.10
CA GLU A 27 9.99 -21.31 -18.55
C GLU A 27 10.54 -20.59 -19.80
N GLY A 28 11.72 -20.97 -20.30
CA GLY A 28 12.26 -20.53 -21.58
C GLY A 28 13.18 -19.30 -21.50
N TYR A 29 13.71 -18.96 -20.34
CA TYR A 29 14.65 -17.85 -20.15
C TYR A 29 15.97 -18.31 -19.53
N THR A 30 17.03 -17.53 -19.74
CA THR A 30 18.33 -17.74 -19.07
C THR A 30 18.29 -17.06 -17.70
N TYR A 31 18.45 -17.85 -16.64
CA TYR A 31 18.60 -17.35 -15.28
C TYR A 31 20.08 -17.16 -14.95
N VAL A 32 20.42 -15.99 -14.42
CA VAL A 32 21.77 -15.66 -13.94
C VAL A 32 21.66 -15.14 -12.51
N HIS A 33 22.43 -15.71 -11.60
CA HIS A 33 22.54 -15.24 -10.22
C HIS A 33 24.01 -15.01 -9.83
N GLY A 34 24.22 -14.09 -8.91
CA GLY A 34 25.55 -13.73 -8.43
C GLY A 34 25.54 -12.57 -7.45
N GLY A 35 26.65 -11.86 -7.37
CA GLY A 35 26.82 -10.74 -6.45
C GLY A 35 28.08 -9.93 -6.72
N PHE A 36 28.48 -9.13 -5.72
CA PHE A 36 29.73 -8.36 -5.75
C PHE A 36 30.63 -8.77 -4.59
N GLU A 37 31.89 -9.12 -4.89
CA GLU A 37 32.86 -9.53 -3.87
C GLU A 37 33.03 -8.46 -2.78
N GLY A 38 33.04 -8.88 -1.51
CA GLY A 38 33.21 -7.96 -0.39
C GLY A 38 31.97 -7.16 -0.02
N THR A 39 30.82 -7.46 -0.63
CA THR A 39 29.52 -6.85 -0.28
C THR A 39 28.47 -7.94 0.02
N ASP A 40 27.39 -7.53 0.68
CA ASP A 40 26.19 -8.38 0.84
C ASP A 40 25.29 -8.36 -0.42
N THR A 41 25.66 -7.64 -1.48
CA THR A 41 24.82 -7.47 -2.67
C THR A 41 24.70 -8.79 -3.43
N ARG A 42 23.45 -9.15 -3.72
CA ARG A 42 23.05 -10.26 -4.59
C ARG A 42 22.11 -9.76 -5.68
N PHE A 43 22.15 -10.42 -6.82
CA PHE A 43 21.27 -10.15 -7.94
C PHE A 43 20.78 -11.44 -8.60
N SER A 44 19.61 -11.32 -9.23
CA SER A 44 19.03 -12.32 -10.13
C SER A 44 18.60 -11.62 -11.41
N PHE A 45 19.01 -12.18 -12.54
CA PHE A 45 18.65 -11.69 -13.88
C PHE A 45 17.96 -12.80 -14.68
N PHE A 46 16.96 -12.42 -15.46
CA PHE A 46 16.09 -13.35 -16.20
C PHE A 46 16.01 -12.90 -17.65
N TYR A 47 16.81 -13.50 -18.53
CA TYR A 47 16.96 -13.07 -19.92
C TYR A 47 16.06 -13.88 -20.86
N PRO A 48 15.11 -13.24 -21.59
CA PRO A 48 14.28 -13.94 -22.56
C PRO A 48 15.12 -14.45 -23.75
N PRO A 49 14.55 -15.36 -24.57
CA PRO A 49 15.16 -15.77 -25.83
C PRO A 49 15.52 -14.57 -26.69
N LYS A 50 16.60 -14.70 -27.47
CA LYS A 50 17.14 -13.61 -28.30
C LYS A 50 16.11 -13.04 -29.26
N GLU A 51 15.20 -13.88 -29.76
CA GLU A 51 14.15 -13.54 -30.72
C GLU A 51 13.04 -12.68 -30.10
N GLN A 52 12.90 -12.70 -28.76
CA GLN A 52 11.91 -11.91 -28.03
C GLN A 52 12.51 -10.62 -27.47
N TYR A 53 13.83 -10.53 -27.33
CA TYR A 53 14.50 -9.41 -26.67
C TYR A 53 14.52 -8.14 -27.53
N GLU A 54 14.02 -7.03 -26.98
CA GLU A 54 13.89 -5.73 -27.65
C GLU A 54 14.89 -4.67 -27.13
N GLY A 55 15.94 -5.06 -26.40
CA GLY A 55 16.97 -4.10 -25.96
C GLY A 55 16.63 -3.33 -24.69
N ARG A 56 15.83 -3.89 -23.78
CA ARG A 56 15.41 -3.23 -22.52
C ARG A 56 15.36 -4.16 -21.30
N PHE A 57 15.26 -3.58 -20.11
CA PHE A 57 15.01 -4.32 -18.88
C PHE A 57 14.07 -3.61 -17.90
N PHE A 58 13.38 -4.41 -17.10
CA PHE A 58 12.59 -3.95 -15.96
C PHE A 58 13.23 -4.40 -14.65
N GLN A 59 13.37 -3.47 -13.71
CA GLN A 59 13.90 -3.72 -12.37
C GLN A 59 12.86 -3.42 -11.30
N PHE A 60 12.52 -4.45 -10.52
CA PHE A 60 11.57 -4.32 -9.43
C PHE A 60 12.27 -3.95 -8.11
N MET A 61 11.65 -3.06 -7.35
CA MET A 61 12.07 -2.66 -6.00
C MET A 61 11.03 -3.13 -4.98
N SER A 62 11.36 -4.22 -4.28
CA SER A 62 10.53 -4.74 -3.19
C SER A 62 10.39 -3.72 -2.04
N PRO A 63 9.22 -3.60 -1.40
CA PRO A 63 9.02 -2.71 -0.27
C PRO A 63 9.94 -2.99 0.90
N VAL A 64 10.27 -4.25 1.16
CA VAL A 64 11.28 -4.68 2.12
C VAL A 64 12.43 -5.35 1.38
N GLU A 65 13.65 -4.92 1.66
CA GLU A 65 14.89 -5.40 1.06
C GLU A 65 15.30 -6.79 1.58
N GLY A 66 16.48 -7.28 1.17
CA GLY A 66 16.97 -8.57 1.62
C GLY A 66 16.54 -9.78 0.80
N SER A 67 16.06 -9.60 -0.43
CA SER A 67 15.87 -10.71 -1.36
C SER A 67 16.01 -10.28 -2.81
N GLU A 68 16.84 -11.01 -3.56
CA GLU A 68 16.98 -10.97 -5.02
C GLU A 68 16.04 -11.94 -5.75
N ASN A 69 15.12 -12.60 -5.03
CA ASN A 69 14.25 -13.66 -5.54
C ASN A 69 12.77 -13.43 -5.18
N ALA A 70 12.41 -12.18 -4.88
CA ALA A 70 11.06 -11.76 -4.49
C ALA A 70 10.00 -12.00 -5.58
N SER A 71 10.41 -12.08 -6.85
CA SER A 71 9.52 -12.29 -8.00
C SER A 71 9.44 -13.74 -8.49
N ILE A 72 10.29 -14.64 -7.99
CA ILE A 72 10.32 -16.05 -8.43
C ILE A 72 9.05 -16.78 -7.97
N GLY A 73 8.40 -17.49 -8.89
CA GLY A 73 7.24 -18.35 -8.61
C GLY A 73 5.88 -17.64 -8.66
N ARG A 74 5.85 -16.33 -8.90
CA ARG A 74 4.63 -15.56 -9.12
C ARG A 74 3.90 -16.01 -10.39
N LYS A 75 2.57 -15.93 -10.39
CA LYS A 75 1.69 -16.38 -11.48
C LYS A 75 0.70 -15.28 -11.85
N GLY A 76 -0.02 -15.48 -12.96
CA GLY A 76 -1.05 -14.55 -13.41
C GLY A 76 -0.50 -13.15 -13.61
N MET A 77 -1.26 -12.13 -13.19
CA MET A 77 -0.84 -10.72 -13.31
C MET A 77 0.38 -10.41 -12.44
N GLU A 78 0.62 -11.16 -11.36
CA GLU A 78 1.76 -10.93 -10.47
C GLU A 78 3.10 -11.44 -11.04
N ASN A 79 3.08 -12.19 -12.15
CA ASN A 79 4.27 -12.77 -12.77
C ASN A 79 5.13 -11.71 -13.48
N LYS A 80 5.90 -10.95 -12.69
CA LYS A 80 6.79 -9.87 -13.16
C LYS A 80 7.84 -10.34 -14.16
N ILE A 81 8.39 -11.55 -13.95
CA ILE A 81 9.38 -12.15 -14.86
C ILE A 81 8.73 -12.50 -16.19
N GLY A 82 7.55 -13.15 -16.14
CA GLY A 82 6.77 -13.50 -17.33
C GLY A 82 6.34 -12.26 -18.11
N PHE A 83 5.86 -11.22 -17.43
CA PHE A 83 5.53 -9.93 -18.02
C PHE A 83 6.73 -9.33 -18.77
N ALA A 84 7.89 -9.21 -18.11
CA ALA A 84 9.08 -8.64 -18.72
C ALA A 84 9.48 -9.41 -19.97
N ASN A 85 9.62 -10.74 -19.85
CA ASN A 85 10.06 -11.60 -20.94
C ASN A 85 9.10 -11.58 -22.14
N SER A 86 7.78 -11.63 -21.90
CA SER A 86 6.79 -11.59 -22.98
C SER A 86 6.66 -10.23 -23.67
N HIS A 87 7.22 -9.17 -23.08
CA HIS A 87 7.23 -7.80 -23.60
C HIS A 87 8.63 -7.29 -23.97
N GLY A 88 9.52 -8.23 -24.29
CA GLY A 88 10.84 -7.98 -24.86
C GLY A 88 11.86 -7.37 -23.91
N ALA A 89 11.64 -7.49 -22.60
CA ALA A 89 12.56 -7.07 -21.57
C ALA A 89 13.19 -8.27 -20.88
N TYR A 90 14.46 -8.17 -20.45
CA TYR A 90 14.92 -9.02 -19.36
C TYR A 90 14.52 -8.43 -18.00
N PHE A 91 14.40 -9.28 -16.99
CA PHE A 91 14.04 -8.85 -15.63
C PHE A 91 15.28 -8.78 -14.73
N VAL A 92 15.33 -7.77 -13.86
CA VAL A 92 16.40 -7.54 -12.89
C VAL A 92 15.82 -7.45 -11.48
N GLU A 93 16.40 -8.21 -10.56
CA GLU A 93 16.07 -8.14 -9.13
C GLU A 93 17.33 -8.19 -8.28
N THR A 94 17.30 -7.53 -7.12
CA THR A 94 18.44 -7.46 -6.20
C THR A 94 17.95 -7.42 -4.76
N ASN A 95 18.75 -7.94 -3.84
CA ASN A 95 18.52 -7.77 -2.41
C ASN A 95 18.82 -6.34 -1.90
N MET A 96 19.18 -5.42 -2.81
CA MET A 96 19.48 -4.01 -2.54
C MET A 96 20.67 -3.80 -1.58
N GLY A 97 21.60 -4.75 -1.56
CA GLY A 97 22.81 -4.67 -0.73
C GLY A 97 22.58 -5.00 0.74
N VAL A 98 21.41 -5.56 1.07
CA VAL A 98 21.04 -5.94 2.43
C VAL A 98 20.88 -7.45 2.50
N LYS A 99 21.49 -8.09 3.49
CA LYS A 99 21.49 -9.55 3.60
C LYS A 99 20.11 -10.10 3.96
N THR A 100 19.46 -9.52 4.97
CA THR A 100 18.12 -9.92 5.45
C THR A 100 17.44 -8.76 6.17
N GLY A 101 16.13 -8.62 5.97
CA GLY A 101 15.27 -7.71 6.73
C GLY A 101 15.46 -6.22 6.40
N ILE A 102 15.01 -5.35 7.30
CA ILE A 102 15.11 -3.88 7.15
C ILE A 102 16.49 -3.38 7.56
N HIS A 103 17.15 -2.63 6.67
CA HIS A 103 18.44 -2.01 6.87
C HIS A 103 18.46 -1.07 8.06
N GLN A 104 19.50 -1.17 8.89
CA GLN A 104 19.69 -0.32 10.08
C GLN A 104 20.83 0.70 9.92
N GLY A 105 21.45 0.77 8.74
CA GLY A 105 22.60 1.63 8.45
C GLY A 105 22.30 2.79 7.50
N ASP A 106 23.32 3.24 6.78
CA ASP A 106 23.18 4.25 5.72
C ASP A 106 22.33 3.70 4.57
N GLY A 107 21.13 4.27 4.38
CA GLY A 107 20.20 3.90 3.32
C GLY A 107 20.74 4.10 1.89
N SER A 108 21.87 4.81 1.72
CA SER A 108 22.50 4.97 0.41
C SER A 108 22.88 3.65 -0.25
N ILE A 109 23.11 2.59 0.53
CA ILE A 109 23.43 1.26 0.01
C ILE A 109 22.39 0.77 -1.00
N ILE A 110 21.12 1.16 -0.83
CA ILE A 110 20.00 0.68 -1.66
C ILE A 110 20.16 1.15 -3.11
N TYR A 111 20.37 2.46 -3.33
CA TYR A 111 20.56 2.95 -4.70
C TYR A 111 21.94 2.57 -5.25
N LYS A 112 22.96 2.41 -4.40
CA LYS A 112 24.31 1.97 -4.82
C LYS A 112 24.31 0.54 -5.35
N ALA A 113 23.81 -0.40 -4.55
CA ALA A 113 23.72 -1.81 -4.90
C ALA A 113 22.78 -2.05 -6.09
N SER A 114 21.64 -1.34 -6.13
CA SER A 114 20.67 -1.48 -7.22
C SER A 114 21.19 -0.98 -8.55
N SER A 115 21.88 0.16 -8.56
CA SER A 115 22.48 0.72 -9.78
C SER A 115 23.66 -0.11 -10.28
N ALA A 116 24.54 -0.56 -9.37
CA ALA A 116 25.65 -1.45 -9.73
C ALA A 116 25.16 -2.77 -10.37
N SER A 117 24.15 -3.42 -9.79
CA SER A 117 23.54 -4.63 -10.33
C SER A 117 22.91 -4.37 -11.72
N ALA A 118 22.23 -3.24 -11.90
CA ALA A 118 21.65 -2.87 -13.18
C ALA A 118 22.71 -2.63 -14.27
N GLU A 119 23.79 -1.89 -13.98
CA GLU A 119 24.89 -1.70 -14.93
C GLU A 119 25.61 -3.01 -15.26
N PHE A 120 25.77 -3.90 -14.27
CA PHE A 120 26.34 -5.22 -14.53
C PHE A 120 25.41 -6.09 -15.38
N SER A 121 24.09 -6.01 -15.19
CA SER A 121 23.12 -6.73 -16.02
C SER A 121 23.25 -6.39 -17.51
N ARG A 122 23.59 -5.13 -17.85
CA ARG A 122 23.83 -4.73 -19.24
C ARG A 122 25.02 -5.46 -19.86
N LYS A 123 26.12 -5.59 -19.10
CA LYS A 123 27.32 -6.34 -19.55
C LYS A 123 27.00 -7.82 -19.77
N VAL A 124 26.16 -8.39 -18.91
CA VAL A 124 25.69 -9.77 -19.05
C VAL A 124 24.77 -9.93 -20.27
N ALA A 125 23.88 -8.96 -20.52
CA ALA A 125 23.01 -8.94 -21.70
C ALA A 125 23.82 -8.91 -23.01
N GLU A 126 24.83 -8.03 -23.13
CA GLU A 126 25.72 -7.99 -24.30
C GLU A 126 26.41 -9.34 -24.55
N ARG A 127 26.89 -9.99 -23.48
CA ARG A 127 27.51 -11.32 -23.54
C ARG A 127 26.53 -12.40 -24.00
N ILE A 128 25.32 -12.44 -23.42
CA ILE A 128 24.30 -13.45 -23.73
C ILE A 128 23.79 -13.29 -25.17
N TYR A 129 23.49 -12.06 -25.60
CA TYR A 129 22.91 -11.82 -26.92
C TYR A 129 23.95 -11.72 -28.04
N GLY A 130 25.23 -11.56 -27.69
CA GLY A 130 26.36 -11.59 -28.62
C GLY A 130 26.49 -10.35 -29.50
N TYR A 131 26.00 -9.19 -29.03
CA TYR A 131 26.17 -7.90 -29.71
C TYR A 131 26.25 -6.76 -28.69
N SER A 132 27.05 -5.73 -29.01
CA SER A 132 27.15 -4.56 -28.16
C SER A 132 25.95 -3.63 -28.35
N HIS A 133 25.37 -3.22 -27.23
CA HIS A 133 24.23 -2.32 -27.14
C HIS A 133 24.08 -1.87 -25.69
N ARG A 134 23.40 -0.74 -25.46
CA ARG A 134 23.01 -0.31 -24.12
C ARG A 134 21.52 -0.62 -23.92
N PRO A 135 21.16 -1.67 -23.16
CA PRO A 135 19.77 -1.90 -22.80
C PRO A 135 19.15 -0.68 -22.10
N TYR A 136 17.96 -0.27 -22.53
CA TYR A 136 17.16 0.73 -21.81
C TYR A 136 16.72 0.16 -20.46
N GLY A 137 16.82 0.96 -19.39
CA GLY A 137 16.52 0.51 -18.04
C GLY A 137 15.31 1.20 -17.43
N TYR A 138 14.39 0.42 -16.87
CA TYR A 138 13.19 0.93 -16.20
C TYR A 138 13.08 0.37 -14.79
N ILE A 139 12.88 1.24 -13.80
CA ILE A 139 12.79 0.85 -12.38
C ILE A 139 11.40 1.13 -11.80
N TYR A 140 10.85 0.21 -11.02
CA TYR A 140 9.51 0.36 -10.47
C TYR A 140 9.35 -0.34 -9.12
N GLY A 141 8.44 0.15 -8.29
CA GLY A 141 8.25 -0.35 -6.91
C GLY A 141 7.13 0.38 -6.19
N GLY A 142 6.46 -0.33 -5.28
CA GLY A 142 5.26 0.12 -4.57
C GLY A 142 5.52 0.43 -3.11
N SER A 143 4.79 1.36 -2.50
CA SER A 143 4.87 1.62 -1.05
C SER A 143 6.32 1.97 -0.61
N GLY A 144 6.94 1.20 0.29
CA GLY A 144 8.37 1.30 0.61
C GLY A 144 9.29 1.19 -0.62
N GLY A 145 8.90 0.38 -1.61
CA GLY A 145 9.58 0.19 -2.88
C GLY A 145 9.54 1.45 -3.74
N ALA A 146 8.48 2.26 -3.62
CA ALA A 146 8.35 3.50 -4.35
C ALA A 146 9.31 4.59 -3.84
N PHE A 147 9.53 4.68 -2.52
CA PHE A 147 10.58 5.53 -1.94
C PHE A 147 11.96 5.15 -2.49
N LYS A 148 12.22 3.85 -2.66
CA LYS A 148 13.48 3.32 -3.21
C LYS A 148 13.59 3.57 -4.70
N THR A 149 12.53 3.36 -5.47
CA THR A 149 12.45 3.69 -6.90
C THR A 149 12.74 5.16 -7.15
N THR A 150 12.08 6.07 -6.40
CA THR A 150 12.34 7.52 -6.52
C THR A 150 13.78 7.85 -6.12
N SER A 151 14.29 7.30 -5.01
CA SER A 151 15.68 7.54 -4.59
C SER A 151 16.69 7.06 -5.63
N CYS A 152 16.53 5.84 -6.15
CA CYS A 152 17.36 5.30 -7.23
C CYS A 152 17.38 6.22 -8.45
N PHE A 153 16.23 6.77 -8.83
CA PHE A 153 16.09 7.58 -10.04
C PHE A 153 16.58 9.03 -9.88
N GLU A 154 16.40 9.63 -8.69
CA GLU A 154 16.91 10.97 -8.39
C GLU A 154 18.42 10.95 -8.12
N MET A 155 18.93 9.91 -7.45
CA MET A 155 20.32 9.84 -6.98
C MET A 155 21.32 9.23 -7.99
N THR A 156 20.86 8.65 -9.10
CA THR A 156 21.74 7.98 -10.09
C THR A 156 21.37 8.34 -11.54
N ASN A 157 22.16 7.89 -12.50
CA ASN A 157 21.88 7.99 -13.95
C ASN A 157 21.67 6.63 -14.62
N THR A 158 21.35 5.59 -13.83
CA THR A 158 21.37 4.22 -14.32
C THR A 158 20.14 3.83 -15.13
N TRP A 159 18.98 4.37 -14.79
CA TRP A 159 17.71 4.07 -15.46
C TRP A 159 17.26 5.22 -16.36
N ASP A 160 16.55 4.89 -17.43
CA ASP A 160 16.01 5.85 -18.41
C ASP A 160 14.58 6.29 -18.06
N GLY A 161 13.85 5.46 -17.30
CA GLY A 161 12.55 5.82 -16.75
C GLY A 161 12.21 5.10 -15.45
N ALA A 162 11.25 5.65 -14.70
CA ALA A 162 10.79 5.10 -13.43
C ALA A 162 9.27 5.08 -13.27
N ILE A 163 8.76 4.08 -12.54
CA ILE A 163 7.36 3.99 -12.10
C ILE A 163 7.29 3.70 -10.59
N PRO A 164 7.40 4.73 -9.73
CA PRO A 164 6.98 4.57 -8.34
C PRO A 164 5.46 4.45 -8.29
N TYR A 165 4.94 3.54 -7.46
CA TYR A 165 3.49 3.39 -7.28
C TYR A 165 3.06 3.41 -5.81
N ILE A 166 1.86 3.94 -5.53
CA ILE A 166 1.27 4.08 -4.18
C ILE A 166 2.25 4.62 -3.12
N HIS A 167 2.96 5.70 -3.46
CA HIS A 167 4.01 6.26 -2.60
C HIS A 167 3.47 7.27 -1.59
N GLY A 168 4.08 7.30 -0.40
CA GLY A 168 3.91 8.39 0.55
C GLY A 168 4.81 9.59 0.22
N SER A 169 4.64 10.65 1.00
CA SER A 169 5.58 11.77 1.15
C SER A 169 6.57 11.47 2.27
N PRO A 170 7.63 12.28 2.44
CA PRO A 170 8.55 12.17 3.58
C PRO A 170 7.89 12.32 4.96
N MET A 171 6.67 12.85 5.03
CA MET A 171 5.90 12.97 6.28
C MET A 171 4.86 11.85 6.46
N ALA A 172 4.78 10.88 5.54
CA ALA A 172 3.77 9.83 5.57
C ALA A 172 3.90 8.94 6.80
N ILE A 173 5.05 8.29 6.96
CA ILE A 173 5.30 7.29 7.99
C ILE A 173 5.90 7.99 9.22
N PRO A 174 5.43 7.76 10.46
CA PRO A 174 4.33 6.88 10.88
C PRO A 174 2.94 7.54 10.82
N ASN A 175 2.87 8.82 10.47
CA ASN A 175 1.71 9.68 10.67
C ASN A 175 0.41 9.16 10.06
N VAL A 176 0.42 8.67 8.82
CA VAL A 176 -0.77 8.12 8.15
C VAL A 176 -1.37 6.93 8.90
N PHE A 177 -0.52 6.08 9.47
CA PHE A 177 -0.97 4.95 10.28
C PHE A 177 -1.53 5.40 11.63
N CYS A 178 -0.94 6.43 12.24
CA CYS A 178 -1.48 7.03 13.46
C CYS A 178 -2.88 7.62 13.22
N VAL A 179 -3.11 8.32 12.10
CA VAL A 179 -4.44 8.85 11.71
C VAL A 179 -5.46 7.72 11.65
N ARG A 180 -5.14 6.62 10.95
CA ARG A 180 -6.00 5.44 10.85
C ARG A 180 -6.29 4.83 12.22
N ALA A 181 -5.27 4.60 13.04
CA ALA A 181 -5.42 4.01 14.37
C ALA A 181 -6.31 4.88 15.29
N HIS A 182 -6.14 6.21 15.24
CA HIS A 182 -7.00 7.15 15.97
C HIS A 182 -8.46 7.05 15.54
N ALA A 183 -8.71 7.10 14.23
CA ALA A 183 -10.05 7.02 13.67
C ALA A 183 -10.73 5.68 14.00
N LYS A 184 -10.01 4.56 13.86
CA LYS A 184 -10.50 3.23 14.25
C LYS A 184 -10.96 3.17 15.69
N ARG A 185 -10.20 3.72 16.64
CA ARG A 185 -10.60 3.72 18.05
C ARG A 185 -11.89 4.50 18.26
N VAL A 186 -11.95 5.75 17.77
CA VAL A 186 -13.05 6.67 18.08
C VAL A 186 -14.34 6.26 17.35
N LEU A 187 -14.23 5.82 16.09
CA LEU A 187 -15.38 5.52 15.22
C LEU A 187 -15.85 4.06 15.31
N ARG A 188 -15.29 3.23 16.20
CA ARG A 188 -15.54 1.77 16.28
C ARG A 188 -17.03 1.37 16.32
N HIS A 189 -17.89 2.22 16.87
CA HIS A 189 -19.33 1.98 16.98
C HIS A 189 -20.15 2.66 15.88
N ALA A 190 -19.53 3.55 15.10
CA ALA A 190 -20.15 4.33 14.04
C ALA A 190 -19.89 3.77 12.64
N PHE A 191 -18.86 2.94 12.46
CA PHE A 191 -18.46 2.43 11.15
C PHE A 191 -19.58 1.78 10.33
N PRO A 192 -20.49 0.94 10.89
CA PRO A 192 -21.57 0.38 10.08
C PRO A 192 -22.42 1.45 9.38
N LYS A 193 -22.67 2.58 10.06
CA LYS A 193 -23.44 3.71 9.51
C LYS A 193 -22.62 4.49 8.48
N ILE A 194 -21.33 4.72 8.77
CA ILE A 194 -20.42 5.42 7.86
C ILE A 194 -20.26 4.63 6.55
N ALA A 195 -20.04 3.31 6.64
CA ALA A 195 -19.91 2.42 5.51
C ALA A 195 -21.21 2.39 4.68
N ASP A 196 -22.38 2.18 5.31
CA ASP A 196 -23.65 2.17 4.57
C ASP A 196 -23.98 3.51 3.88
N ALA A 197 -23.63 4.64 4.51
CA ALA A 197 -23.83 5.97 3.92
C ALA A 197 -22.97 6.21 2.68
N LEU A 198 -21.76 5.63 2.63
CA LEU A 198 -20.80 5.76 1.53
C LEU A 198 -20.90 4.67 0.47
N ASP A 199 -21.63 3.59 0.76
CA ASP A 199 -21.88 2.51 -0.20
C ASP A 199 -22.86 2.96 -1.30
N ALA A 200 -22.93 2.22 -2.42
CA ALA A 200 -23.84 2.42 -3.52
C ALA A 200 -25.29 2.59 -3.04
N GLY A 201 -25.96 3.63 -3.53
CA GLY A 201 -27.34 3.96 -3.14
C GLY A 201 -27.52 4.40 -1.68
N GLY A 202 -26.43 4.65 -0.95
CA GLY A 202 -26.42 5.24 0.39
C GLY A 202 -26.78 6.72 0.40
N SER A 203 -26.82 7.34 1.58
CA SER A 203 -27.21 8.75 1.73
C SER A 203 -26.17 9.74 1.18
N GLY A 204 -24.92 9.31 1.02
CA GLY A 204 -23.79 10.18 0.70
C GLY A 204 -23.33 11.07 1.86
N ASN A 205 -23.98 11.00 3.03
CA ASN A 205 -23.64 11.80 4.20
C ASN A 205 -23.11 10.90 5.34
N PRO A 206 -21.79 10.69 5.47
CA PRO A 206 -21.23 9.83 6.50
C PRO A 206 -21.25 10.44 7.92
N TYR A 207 -21.68 11.70 8.05
CA TYR A 207 -21.72 12.41 9.34
C TYR A 207 -23.08 12.30 10.05
N GLU A 208 -24.10 11.76 9.39
CA GLU A 208 -25.44 11.67 9.95
C GLU A 208 -25.47 10.72 11.16
N GLY A 209 -26.02 11.20 12.27
CA GLY A 209 -26.15 10.42 13.50
C GLY A 209 -24.84 10.19 14.27
N LEU A 210 -23.74 10.85 13.88
CA LEU A 210 -22.49 10.87 14.63
C LEU A 210 -22.54 11.86 15.80
N SER A 211 -21.92 11.50 16.92
CA SER A 211 -21.62 12.42 18.01
C SER A 211 -20.64 13.52 17.57
N ALA A 212 -20.49 14.56 18.39
CA ALA A 212 -19.55 15.64 18.10
C ALA A 212 -18.09 15.15 17.97
N GLU A 213 -17.69 14.19 18.82
CA GLU A 213 -16.36 13.57 18.77
C GLU A 213 -16.18 12.73 17.51
N GLU A 214 -17.11 11.82 17.21
CA GLU A 214 -17.05 10.99 16.01
C GLU A 214 -17.03 11.85 14.74
N ARG A 215 -17.85 12.89 14.68
CA ARG A 215 -17.87 13.83 13.55
C ARG A 215 -16.53 14.55 13.37
N ALA A 216 -15.93 15.02 14.46
CA ALA A 216 -14.64 15.70 14.43
C ALA A 216 -13.52 14.73 13.98
N THR A 217 -13.50 13.51 14.51
CA THR A 217 -12.50 12.51 14.14
C THR A 217 -12.63 12.05 12.69
N LEU A 218 -13.86 11.81 12.20
CA LEU A 218 -14.06 11.46 10.79
C LEU A 218 -13.59 12.61 9.88
N PHE A 219 -13.95 13.85 10.20
CA PHE A 219 -13.52 15.02 9.45
C PHE A 219 -11.99 15.20 9.46
N GLU A 220 -11.35 15.01 10.61
CA GLU A 220 -9.89 15.10 10.74
C GLU A 220 -9.18 14.03 9.90
N ALA A 221 -9.63 12.77 9.97
CA ALA A 221 -9.07 11.69 9.18
C ALA A 221 -9.24 11.92 7.67
N THR A 222 -10.42 12.39 7.24
CA THR A 222 -10.69 12.78 5.86
C THR A 222 -9.74 13.90 5.42
N LYS A 223 -9.63 14.99 6.19
CA LYS A 223 -8.73 16.10 5.86
C LYS A 223 -7.26 15.73 5.84
N MET A 224 -6.85 14.80 6.69
CA MET A 224 -5.51 14.23 6.64
C MET A 224 -5.26 13.43 5.37
N GLY A 225 -6.32 12.94 4.71
CA GLY A 225 -6.28 12.24 3.43
C GLY A 225 -6.70 10.78 3.49
N PHE A 226 -7.17 10.26 4.63
CA PHE A 226 -7.71 8.91 4.68
C PHE A 226 -8.91 8.82 3.72
N PRO A 227 -8.94 7.88 2.77
CA PRO A 227 -10.02 7.84 1.79
C PRO A 227 -11.33 7.41 2.43
N LEU A 228 -12.36 8.26 2.33
CA LEU A 228 -13.66 7.98 2.95
C LEU A 228 -14.24 6.64 2.51
N LYS A 229 -14.15 6.32 1.21
CA LYS A 229 -14.69 5.08 0.66
C LYS A 229 -14.05 3.83 1.26
N SER A 230 -12.80 3.90 1.75
CA SER A 230 -12.08 2.74 2.32
C SER A 230 -12.67 2.26 3.65
N TRP A 231 -13.56 3.04 4.27
CA TRP A 231 -14.24 2.63 5.50
C TRP A 231 -15.17 1.41 5.32
N PHE A 232 -15.51 0.97 4.10
CA PHE A 232 -16.23 -0.29 3.92
C PHE A 232 -15.49 -1.50 4.54
N TYR A 233 -14.16 -1.43 4.59
CA TYR A 233 -13.28 -2.51 5.06
C TYR A 233 -12.93 -2.41 6.56
N TYR A 234 -13.64 -1.56 7.32
CA TYR A 234 -13.28 -1.20 8.70
C TYR A 234 -13.07 -2.39 9.65
N GLU A 235 -13.81 -3.49 9.49
CA GLU A 235 -13.75 -4.66 10.37
C GLU A 235 -12.43 -5.41 10.27
N LYS A 236 -11.86 -5.43 9.06
CA LYS A 236 -10.63 -6.17 8.73
C LYS A 236 -9.41 -5.27 8.62
N LEU A 237 -9.62 -3.96 8.56
CA LEU A 237 -8.56 -2.97 8.49
C LEU A 237 -7.70 -3.03 9.76
N ASP A 238 -6.42 -3.34 9.65
CA ASP A 238 -5.47 -3.38 10.77
C ASP A 238 -4.65 -2.07 10.88
N ASP A 239 -3.60 -2.10 11.71
CA ASP A 239 -2.71 -0.95 11.90
C ASP A 239 -1.58 -0.88 10.86
N GLY A 240 -1.53 -1.82 9.91
CA GLY A 240 -0.53 -1.95 8.87
C GLY A 240 0.88 -1.98 9.44
N ALA A 241 1.79 -1.23 8.85
CA ALA A 241 3.19 -1.22 9.28
C ALA A 241 3.44 -0.49 10.62
N LEU A 242 2.42 0.09 11.28
CA LEU A 242 2.61 0.84 12.53
C LEU A 242 3.32 0.05 13.63
N PRO A 243 3.01 -1.24 13.92
CA PRO A 243 3.70 -1.98 14.98
C PRO A 243 5.21 -2.13 14.73
N VAL A 244 5.61 -2.27 13.47
CA VAL A 244 7.03 -2.37 13.07
C VAL A 244 7.70 -1.00 13.13
N VAL A 245 7.04 0.04 12.59
CA VAL A 245 7.58 1.39 12.51
C VAL A 245 7.65 2.07 13.87
N ALA A 246 6.63 1.91 14.72
CA ALA A 246 6.53 2.55 16.03
C ALA A 246 7.68 2.15 16.95
N ALA A 247 8.07 0.86 16.95
CA ALA A 247 9.17 0.35 17.77
C ALA A 247 10.51 1.07 17.48
N GLY A 248 10.82 1.32 16.21
CA GLY A 248 12.05 2.01 15.81
C GLY A 248 12.01 3.54 15.90
N THR A 249 10.81 4.15 15.89
CA THR A 249 10.65 5.59 15.65
C THR A 249 10.13 6.34 16.87
N LEU A 250 9.01 5.89 17.45
CA LEU A 250 8.54 6.41 18.73
C LEU A 250 9.52 6.06 19.85
N GLY A 251 10.27 4.97 19.70
CA GLY A 251 11.42 4.64 20.56
C GLY A 251 12.53 5.71 20.58
N ARG A 252 12.60 6.61 19.58
CA ARG A 252 13.54 7.75 19.55
C ARG A 252 12.96 9.02 20.16
N ASP A 253 11.66 9.06 20.42
CA ASP A 253 10.94 10.20 21.00
C ASP A 253 10.19 9.78 22.29
N LEU A 254 10.85 9.03 23.18
CA LEU A 254 10.22 8.48 24.39
C LEU A 254 9.61 9.55 25.30
N GLN A 255 10.13 10.78 25.27
CA GLN A 255 9.61 11.89 26.05
C GLN A 255 8.18 12.27 25.62
N TYR A 256 7.79 11.99 24.37
CA TYR A 256 6.44 12.24 23.87
C TYR A 256 5.37 11.58 24.74
N PHE A 257 5.57 10.32 25.13
CA PHE A 257 4.58 9.58 25.90
C PHE A 257 4.34 10.21 27.28
N LYS A 258 5.41 10.72 27.91
CA LYS A 258 5.28 11.45 29.17
C LYS A 258 4.58 12.79 28.98
N ASP A 259 5.00 13.55 27.98
CA ASP A 259 4.43 14.88 27.69
C ASP A 259 2.94 14.78 27.33
N PHE A 260 2.56 13.75 26.59
CA PHE A 260 1.19 13.49 26.16
C PHE A 260 0.20 13.45 27.34
N TRP A 261 0.60 12.83 28.45
CA TRP A 261 -0.25 12.69 29.63
C TRP A 261 -0.12 13.84 30.64
N GLN A 262 0.90 14.70 30.52
CA GLN A 262 1.26 15.67 31.58
C GLN A 262 1.20 17.13 31.14
N LEU A 263 1.41 17.45 29.86
CA LEU A 263 1.53 18.83 29.39
C LEU A 263 0.25 19.33 28.71
N PRO A 264 -0.18 20.58 28.95
CA PRO A 264 -1.31 21.16 28.24
C PRO A 264 -1.14 21.14 26.71
N GLY A 265 -2.24 20.96 25.99
CA GLY A 265 -2.26 20.92 24.52
C GLY A 265 -2.07 19.51 23.93
N TYR A 266 -1.76 18.50 24.75
CA TYR A 266 -1.85 17.10 24.37
C TYR A 266 -3.19 16.50 24.79
N LEU A 267 -3.70 15.54 24.00
CA LEU A 267 -5.02 14.96 24.22
C LEU A 267 -5.11 14.27 25.61
N GLY A 268 -4.05 13.57 26.04
CA GLY A 268 -4.01 12.88 27.34
C GLY A 268 -3.93 13.79 28.57
N ALA A 269 -3.67 15.09 28.40
CA ALA A 269 -3.71 16.06 29.49
C ALA A 269 -5.09 16.68 29.69
N ASP A 270 -6.02 16.51 28.73
CA ASP A 270 -7.41 16.92 28.88
C ASP A 270 -8.20 15.82 29.60
N PRO A 271 -8.64 16.04 30.86
CA PRO A 271 -9.33 15.03 31.65
C PRO A 271 -10.69 14.61 31.10
N PHE A 272 -11.25 15.36 30.14
CA PHE A 272 -12.54 15.06 29.50
C PHE A 272 -12.39 14.35 28.15
N SER A 273 -11.17 14.14 27.67
CA SER A 273 -10.93 13.46 26.40
C SER A 273 -11.22 11.96 26.46
N SER A 274 -11.61 11.38 25.32
CA SER A 274 -11.97 9.96 25.25
C SER A 274 -10.82 9.00 25.52
N VAL A 275 -9.57 9.45 25.46
CA VAL A 275 -8.43 8.57 25.77
C VAL A 275 -8.49 8.09 27.22
N HIS A 276 -9.04 8.87 28.15
CA HIS A 276 -9.22 8.42 29.54
C HIS A 276 -10.30 7.34 29.68
N ARG A 277 -11.35 7.39 28.86
CA ARG A 277 -12.40 6.36 28.79
C ARG A 277 -11.83 5.04 28.27
N ASP A 278 -10.99 5.12 27.24
CA ASP A 278 -10.46 3.94 26.56
C ASP A 278 -9.13 3.45 27.19
N ARG A 279 -8.58 4.14 28.21
CA ARG A 279 -7.31 3.80 28.87
C ARG A 279 -7.46 2.59 29.78
N ILE A 280 -6.58 1.62 29.59
CA ILE A 280 -6.44 0.43 30.43
C ILE A 280 -5.12 0.53 31.17
N GLN A 281 -5.17 0.39 32.49
CA GLN A 281 -4.02 0.20 33.37
C GLN A 281 -4.45 -0.73 34.51
N CYS A 282 -4.24 -2.04 34.33
CA CYS A 282 -4.63 -3.03 35.32
C CYS A 282 -3.68 -4.23 35.34
N THR A 283 -3.65 -4.93 36.47
CA THR A 283 -2.96 -6.21 36.61
C THR A 283 -3.97 -7.35 36.61
N CYS A 284 -3.77 -8.32 35.73
CA CYS A 284 -4.57 -9.55 35.63
C CYS A 284 -3.74 -10.76 36.09
N THR A 285 -4.41 -11.89 36.34
CA THR A 285 -3.74 -13.17 36.65
C THR A 285 -3.91 -14.14 35.49
N VAL A 286 -2.84 -14.78 35.05
CA VAL A 286 -2.91 -15.80 34.00
C VAL A 286 -3.60 -17.04 34.57
N LYS A 287 -4.67 -17.51 33.91
CA LYS A 287 -5.30 -18.81 34.15
C LYS A 287 -4.76 -19.89 33.22
N ALA A 288 -4.52 -19.52 31.96
CA ALA A 288 -3.98 -20.42 30.95
C ALA A 288 -3.19 -19.64 29.89
N VAL A 289 -2.22 -20.31 29.28
CA VAL A 289 -1.41 -19.81 28.17
C VAL A 289 -1.63 -20.76 27.00
N HIS A 290 -1.98 -20.21 25.85
CA HIS A 290 -2.16 -20.96 24.61
C HIS A 290 -1.14 -20.47 23.58
N LEU A 291 -0.27 -21.38 23.18
CA LEU A 291 0.77 -21.13 22.18
C LEU A 291 0.30 -21.64 20.82
N PRO A 292 0.78 -21.00 19.74
CA PRO A 292 0.55 -21.48 18.40
C PRO A 292 1.41 -22.73 18.15
N ARG A 293 1.07 -23.52 17.15
CA ARG A 293 1.83 -24.71 16.74
C ARG A 293 2.74 -24.35 15.58
N ALA A 294 3.86 -25.06 15.41
CA ALA A 294 4.62 -24.94 14.17
C ALA A 294 3.76 -25.49 13.02
N LYS A 295 3.74 -24.79 11.88
CA LYS A 295 3.13 -25.32 10.65
C LYS A 295 3.88 -26.56 10.21
N GLU A 296 3.15 -27.53 9.66
CA GLU A 296 3.75 -28.73 9.05
C GLU A 296 4.49 -28.40 7.73
N GLU A 297 4.09 -27.32 7.07
CA GLU A 297 4.72 -26.79 5.85
C GLU A 297 5.23 -25.35 6.04
N GLU A 298 6.44 -25.09 5.56
CA GLU A 298 7.02 -23.75 5.59
C GLU A 298 6.26 -22.84 4.61
N SER A 299 5.73 -21.72 5.11
CA SER A 299 5.09 -20.72 4.24
C SER A 299 6.13 -20.10 3.30
N ASP A 300 5.82 -20.03 2.00
CA ASP A 300 6.73 -19.39 1.04
C ASP A 300 6.86 -17.89 1.34
N ARG A 301 7.97 -17.50 1.96
CA ARG A 301 8.29 -16.09 2.27
C ARG A 301 8.31 -15.20 1.03
N ARG A 302 8.49 -15.77 -0.17
CA ARG A 302 8.42 -15.03 -1.45
C ARG A 302 7.00 -14.55 -1.76
N ALA A 303 5.96 -15.13 -1.16
CA ALA A 303 4.58 -14.67 -1.30
C ALA A 303 4.32 -13.33 -0.58
N MET A 304 5.16 -12.96 0.39
CA MET A 304 5.03 -11.76 1.23
C MET A 304 6.03 -10.66 0.81
N THR A 305 6.04 -10.31 -0.48
CA THR A 305 6.93 -9.28 -1.04
C THR A 305 6.17 -8.15 -1.73
N GLY A 306 4.84 -8.15 -1.58
CA GLY A 306 3.95 -7.15 -2.14
C GLY A 306 3.88 -5.88 -1.29
N ALA A 307 3.29 -4.84 -1.85
CA ALA A 307 3.17 -3.51 -1.25
C ALA A 307 2.48 -3.53 0.11
N ASP A 308 1.40 -4.29 0.26
CA ASP A 308 0.63 -4.34 1.52
C ASP A 308 1.21 -5.34 2.53
N ASN A 309 1.90 -6.38 2.09
CA ASN A 309 2.21 -7.54 2.94
C ASN A 309 3.70 -7.73 3.25
N ALA A 310 4.60 -6.98 2.62
CA ALA A 310 6.04 -7.16 2.81
C ALA A 310 6.51 -6.96 4.25
N TRP A 311 5.88 -6.06 5.02
CA TRP A 311 6.21 -5.80 6.42
C TRP A 311 5.93 -7.00 7.34
N LYS A 312 5.04 -7.93 6.94
CA LYS A 312 4.74 -9.15 7.71
C LYS A 312 5.94 -10.10 7.82
N ARG A 313 6.92 -9.99 6.90
CA ARG A 313 8.20 -10.74 7.00
C ARG A 313 8.97 -10.42 8.27
N GLU A 314 8.79 -9.22 8.83
CA GLU A 314 9.46 -8.79 10.06
C GLU A 314 8.73 -9.25 11.34
N GLN A 315 7.48 -9.72 11.23
CA GLN A 315 6.73 -10.24 12.38
C GLN A 315 7.18 -11.65 12.80
N ASN A 316 7.83 -12.41 11.90
CA ASN A 316 8.31 -13.79 12.15
C ASN A 316 7.26 -14.68 12.87
N ASP A 317 6.00 -14.62 12.45
CA ASP A 317 4.92 -15.54 12.88
C ASP A 317 4.49 -16.50 11.75
N LEU A 318 5.05 -16.30 10.55
CA LEU A 318 4.72 -17.03 9.33
C LEU A 318 4.91 -18.56 9.46
N LEU A 319 5.78 -19.01 10.38
CA LEU A 319 6.04 -20.43 10.67
C LEU A 319 5.05 -21.07 11.65
N MET A 320 4.11 -20.29 12.20
CA MET A 320 3.22 -20.74 13.27
C MET A 320 1.75 -20.74 12.82
N GLU A 321 0.97 -21.71 13.30
CA GLU A 321 -0.46 -21.86 13.07
C GLU A 321 -1.24 -21.80 14.39
N GLY A 322 -2.37 -21.10 14.37
CA GLY A 322 -3.25 -20.90 15.51
C GLY A 322 -3.00 -19.58 16.24
N GLU A 323 -3.96 -19.18 17.06
CA GLU A 323 -3.89 -17.93 17.82
C GLU A 323 -3.03 -18.12 19.08
N THR A 324 -2.18 -17.13 19.37
CA THR A 324 -1.52 -17.02 20.67
C THR A 324 -2.42 -16.22 21.61
N TYR A 325 -2.81 -16.78 22.75
CA TYR A 325 -3.67 -16.06 23.70
C TYR A 325 -3.45 -16.47 25.15
N LEU A 326 -3.84 -15.56 26.05
CA LEU A 326 -3.93 -15.78 27.49
C LEU A 326 -5.40 -15.86 27.91
N VAL A 327 -5.70 -16.72 28.88
CA VAL A 327 -6.97 -16.65 29.62
C VAL A 327 -6.68 -15.93 30.93
N LEU A 328 -7.40 -14.85 31.23
CA LEU A 328 -7.08 -13.94 32.32
C LEU A 328 -8.16 -13.90 33.41
N GLU A 329 -7.75 -14.04 34.66
CA GLU A 329 -8.56 -13.66 35.81
C GLU A 329 -8.44 -12.15 36.06
N GLY A 330 -9.58 -11.48 36.26
CA GLY A 330 -9.60 -10.03 36.48
C GLY A 330 -9.37 -9.21 35.21
N ALA A 331 -9.67 -9.78 34.03
CA ALA A 331 -9.68 -9.02 32.78
C ALA A 331 -10.69 -7.85 32.86
N PRO A 332 -10.39 -6.69 32.27
CA PRO A 332 -11.34 -5.59 32.20
C PRO A 332 -12.62 -6.02 31.45
N THR A 333 -13.77 -5.47 31.84
CA THR A 333 -15.09 -5.80 31.29
C THR A 333 -15.81 -4.57 30.76
N GLY A 334 -16.80 -4.77 29.89
CA GLY A 334 -17.55 -3.68 29.23
C GLY A 334 -17.03 -3.38 27.82
N ASP A 335 -17.19 -2.13 27.37
CA ASP A 335 -16.62 -1.64 26.11
C ASP A 335 -15.12 -1.33 26.29
N VAL A 336 -14.28 -2.36 26.11
CA VAL A 336 -12.84 -2.30 26.36
C VAL A 336 -12.07 -2.19 25.05
N TYR A 337 -11.22 -1.17 24.94
CA TYR A 337 -10.29 -1.02 23.83
C TYR A 337 -8.92 -1.62 24.14
N ALA A 338 -8.85 -2.96 24.13
CA ALA A 338 -7.62 -3.71 24.45
C ALA A 338 -6.56 -3.70 23.35
N TYR A 339 -6.94 -3.35 22.12
CA TYR A 339 -6.04 -3.33 20.96
C TYR A 339 -4.83 -2.43 21.23
N GLY A 340 -3.62 -2.93 20.94
CA GLY A 340 -2.36 -2.22 21.12
C GLY A 340 -1.86 -2.12 22.57
N SER A 341 -2.52 -2.76 23.54
CA SER A 341 -2.06 -2.76 24.94
C SER A 341 -0.73 -3.50 25.08
N ASN A 342 0.21 -2.93 25.83
CA ASN A 342 1.35 -3.67 26.33
C ASN A 342 0.88 -4.71 27.36
N VAL A 343 1.29 -5.96 27.15
CA VAL A 343 1.04 -7.11 28.02
C VAL A 343 2.37 -7.51 28.63
N ARG A 344 2.63 -7.04 29.84
CA ARG A 344 3.91 -7.25 30.53
C ARG A 344 3.79 -8.28 31.64
N PHE A 345 4.59 -9.32 31.59
CA PHE A 345 4.72 -10.30 32.68
C PHE A 345 5.50 -9.69 33.85
N GLU A 346 4.88 -9.66 35.02
CA GLU A 346 5.42 -9.03 36.23
C GLU A 346 6.21 -10.00 37.11
N ASN A 347 5.98 -11.30 36.92
CA ASN A 347 6.64 -12.36 37.66
C ASN A 347 6.67 -13.67 36.83
N GLY A 348 7.20 -14.73 37.44
CA GLY A 348 7.19 -16.07 36.86
C GLY A 348 8.30 -16.29 35.82
N GLY A 349 8.20 -17.38 35.07
CA GLY A 349 9.25 -17.78 34.11
C GLY A 349 9.37 -16.84 32.91
N ALA A 350 8.33 -16.04 32.64
CA ALA A 350 8.27 -15.05 31.57
C ALA A 350 8.49 -13.60 32.06
N GLU A 351 8.92 -13.39 33.31
CA GLU A 351 9.09 -12.05 33.89
C GLU A 351 9.86 -11.09 32.96
N GLY A 352 9.32 -9.88 32.80
CA GLY A 352 9.89 -8.83 31.94
C GLY A 352 9.61 -9.01 30.44
N LEU A 353 8.97 -10.11 30.02
CA LEU A 353 8.44 -10.21 28.67
C LEU A 353 7.29 -9.22 28.48
N THR A 354 7.37 -8.42 27.41
CA THR A 354 6.29 -7.54 26.97
C THR A 354 5.86 -7.97 25.57
N LEU A 355 4.57 -8.17 25.40
CA LEU A 355 3.89 -8.48 24.14
C LEU A 355 2.80 -7.45 23.89
N THR A 356 2.22 -7.44 22.69
CA THR A 356 1.11 -6.53 22.36
C THR A 356 -0.20 -7.30 22.31
N ALA A 357 -1.26 -6.74 22.85
CA ALA A 357 -2.62 -7.27 22.72
C ALA A 357 -3.21 -6.92 21.35
N ASP A 358 -3.80 -7.90 20.69
CA ASP A 358 -4.65 -7.69 19.52
C ASP A 358 -6.10 -7.41 19.97
N ARG A 359 -6.71 -8.33 20.71
CA ARG A 359 -8.11 -8.18 21.15
C ARG A 359 -8.38 -8.91 22.45
N LEU A 360 -9.40 -8.45 23.17
CA LEU A 360 -9.92 -9.11 24.38
C LEU A 360 -11.36 -9.57 24.13
N ILE A 361 -11.62 -10.87 24.28
CA ILE A 361 -12.94 -11.49 24.12
C ILE A 361 -13.30 -12.19 25.42
N GLY A 362 -14.14 -11.55 26.25
CA GLY A 362 -14.39 -12.03 27.61
C GLY A 362 -13.09 -12.02 28.42
N ASP A 363 -12.62 -13.19 28.85
CA ASP A 363 -11.33 -13.37 29.54
C ASP A 363 -10.18 -13.83 28.62
N LYS A 364 -10.44 -14.03 27.32
CA LYS A 364 -9.45 -14.43 26.33
C LYS A 364 -8.75 -13.20 25.72
N LEU A 365 -7.49 -12.97 26.09
CA LEU A 365 -6.63 -11.94 25.52
C LEU A 365 -5.78 -12.52 24.38
N VAL A 366 -6.12 -12.19 23.15
CA VAL A 366 -5.34 -12.56 21.96
C VAL A 366 -4.15 -11.63 21.83
N LEU A 367 -2.97 -12.20 21.59
CA LEU A 367 -1.71 -11.46 21.44
C LEU A 367 -1.40 -11.25 19.96
N ALA A 368 -0.99 -10.05 19.61
CA ALA A 368 -0.60 -9.69 18.25
C ALA A 368 0.81 -10.22 17.94
N PRO A 369 1.03 -10.80 16.75
CA PRO A 369 2.38 -11.07 16.27
C PRO A 369 3.10 -9.74 16.00
N GLY A 370 4.38 -9.67 16.36
CA GLY A 370 5.18 -8.45 16.28
C GLY A 370 6.66 -8.74 16.03
N PHE A 371 7.50 -7.71 15.96
CA PHE A 371 8.92 -7.91 15.70
C PHE A 371 9.57 -8.86 16.72
N GLY A 372 10.19 -9.94 16.22
CA GLY A 372 10.84 -10.95 17.07
C GLY A 372 9.87 -11.89 17.81
N PHE A 373 8.62 -12.04 17.34
CA PHE A 373 7.58 -12.82 18.02
C PHE A 373 7.99 -14.28 18.31
N GLU A 374 8.62 -14.98 17.37
CA GLU A 374 9.17 -16.34 17.57
C GLU A 374 10.06 -16.46 18.82
N HIS A 375 10.96 -15.49 19.04
CA HIS A 375 11.84 -15.48 20.21
C HIS A 375 11.02 -15.21 21.48
N ALA A 376 10.00 -14.38 21.37
CA ALA A 376 9.07 -14.08 22.44
C ALA A 376 8.23 -15.31 22.84
N LEU A 377 7.84 -16.17 21.89
CA LEU A 377 7.10 -17.42 22.15
C LEU A 377 7.89 -18.39 23.04
N THR A 378 9.21 -18.45 22.88
CA THR A 378 10.06 -19.30 23.74
C THR A 378 10.04 -18.84 25.19
N ARG A 379 10.03 -17.52 25.43
CA ARG A 379 9.85 -16.98 26.79
C ARG A 379 8.41 -17.12 27.28
N LEU A 380 7.44 -16.92 26.40
CA LEU A 380 6.02 -17.07 26.73
C LEU A 380 5.68 -18.51 27.18
N ALA A 381 6.36 -19.51 26.62
CA ALA A 381 6.21 -20.92 27.04
C ALA A 381 6.62 -21.19 28.50
N LEU A 382 7.35 -20.26 29.13
CA LEU A 382 7.70 -20.34 30.54
C LEU A 382 6.62 -19.77 31.48
N ALA A 383 5.62 -19.06 30.93
CA ALA A 383 4.50 -18.53 31.68
C ALA A 383 3.53 -19.64 32.13
N LYS A 384 2.93 -19.47 33.31
CA LYS A 384 2.06 -20.46 33.95
C LYS A 384 0.84 -19.82 34.59
N ALA A 385 -0.14 -20.67 34.91
CA ALA A 385 -1.27 -20.26 35.73
C ALA A 385 -0.79 -19.69 37.08
N GLY A 386 -1.32 -18.54 37.48
CA GLY A 386 -0.93 -17.79 38.68
C GLY A 386 0.04 -16.62 38.41
N ASP A 387 0.70 -16.59 37.25
CA ASP A 387 1.56 -15.45 36.86
C ASP A 387 0.73 -14.16 36.72
N LYS A 388 1.35 -13.02 36.97
CA LYS A 388 0.75 -11.69 36.89
C LYS A 388 1.16 -11.00 35.61
N VAL A 389 0.19 -10.38 34.94
CA VAL A 389 0.42 -9.57 33.74
C VAL A 389 -0.19 -8.19 33.92
N SER A 390 0.58 -7.12 33.65
CA SER A 390 0.04 -5.78 33.48
C SER A 390 -0.46 -5.60 32.05
N LEU A 391 -1.64 -5.01 31.93
CA LEU A 391 -2.20 -4.49 30.69
C LEU A 391 -2.14 -2.96 30.73
N ASP A 392 -1.43 -2.36 29.78
CA ASP A 392 -1.30 -0.91 29.67
C ASP A 392 -1.34 -0.46 28.20
N ASN A 393 -2.38 0.28 27.80
CA ASN A 393 -2.49 0.85 26.45
C ASN A 393 -2.13 2.34 26.36
N SER A 394 -1.56 2.92 27.43
CA SER A 394 -1.30 4.36 27.52
C SER A 394 -0.43 4.88 26.37
N ASP A 395 0.61 4.14 26.02
CA ASP A 395 1.53 4.52 24.94
C ASP A 395 0.88 4.39 23.57
N TYR A 396 0.08 3.35 23.36
CA TYR A 396 -0.63 3.16 22.11
C TYR A 396 -1.69 4.26 21.89
N LEU A 397 -2.45 4.63 22.92
CA LEU A 397 -3.39 5.75 22.85
C LEU A 397 -2.70 7.08 22.54
N ALA A 398 -1.51 7.32 23.10
CA ALA A 398 -0.70 8.48 22.77
C ALA A 398 -0.20 8.43 21.32
N ALA A 399 0.30 7.28 20.87
CA ALA A 399 0.82 7.08 19.52
C ALA A 399 -0.22 7.39 18.44
N GLN A 400 -1.50 7.08 18.70
CA GLN A 400 -2.60 7.35 17.78
C GLN A 400 -2.68 8.83 17.36
N THR A 401 -2.35 9.78 18.22
CA THR A 401 -2.40 11.22 17.87
C THR A 401 -1.04 11.85 17.62
N TYR A 402 0.03 11.05 17.46
CA TYR A 402 1.38 11.58 17.27
C TYR A 402 1.48 12.54 16.07
N TYR A 403 0.73 12.26 15.00
CA TYR A 403 0.69 13.09 13.80
C TYR A 403 0.29 14.55 14.05
N ARG A 404 -0.56 14.83 15.05
CA ARG A 404 -0.94 16.19 15.45
C ARG A 404 0.25 17.01 15.94
N HIS A 405 1.28 16.33 16.44
CA HIS A 405 2.49 16.92 17.00
C HIS A 405 3.67 16.89 16.02
N GLN A 406 3.44 16.40 14.80
CA GLN A 406 4.41 16.30 13.71
C GLN A 406 4.25 17.42 12.67
N THR A 407 3.42 18.44 12.95
CA THR A 407 3.11 19.54 12.04
C THR A 407 4.36 20.10 11.35
N PRO A 408 4.46 19.98 10.02
CA PRO A 408 5.59 20.49 9.25
C PRO A 408 5.50 22.01 9.12
N GLU A 409 6.67 22.63 8.92
CA GLU A 409 6.78 24.02 8.50
C GLU A 409 6.28 24.20 7.06
N GLY A 410 5.90 25.41 6.67
CA GLY A 410 5.38 25.71 5.32
C GLY A 410 3.93 25.25 5.11
N HIS A 411 3.46 25.17 3.86
CA HIS A 411 2.06 24.84 3.52
C HIS A 411 1.94 23.70 2.49
N GLU A 412 3.04 23.00 2.20
CA GLU A 412 3.07 21.97 1.15
C GLU A 412 2.35 20.66 1.54
N PHE A 413 2.22 20.39 2.84
CA PHE A 413 1.55 19.19 3.36
C PHE A 413 0.11 19.52 3.77
N ILE A 414 -0.79 19.56 2.77
CA ILE A 414 -2.16 20.09 2.92
C ILE A 414 -2.96 19.46 4.07
N GLY A 415 -2.71 18.19 4.40
CA GLY A 415 -3.42 17.51 5.49
C GLY A 415 -3.18 18.13 6.86
N TRP A 416 -2.02 18.76 7.07
CA TRP A 416 -1.67 19.42 8.34
C TRP A 416 -2.15 20.87 8.45
N GLU A 417 -2.71 21.45 7.39
CA GLU A 417 -3.21 22.84 7.43
C GLU A 417 -4.34 23.01 8.45
N GLN A 418 -5.11 21.96 8.71
CA GLN A 418 -6.13 21.94 9.77
C GLN A 418 -5.55 22.08 11.19
N PHE A 419 -4.24 21.88 11.37
CA PHE A 419 -3.55 22.01 12.65
C PHE A 419 -2.80 23.33 12.78
N LYS A 420 -3.11 24.31 11.93
CA LYS A 420 -2.56 25.66 11.96
C LYS A 420 -3.67 26.69 12.12
N THR A 421 -3.36 27.79 12.80
CA THR A 421 -4.20 28.98 12.79
C THR A 421 -4.16 29.65 11.42
N ALA A 422 -5.02 30.65 11.20
CA ALA A 422 -4.98 31.47 9.98
C ALA A 422 -3.63 32.21 9.79
N GLN A 423 -2.83 32.37 10.85
CA GLN A 423 -1.49 32.95 10.83
C GLN A 423 -0.38 31.91 10.61
N GLY A 424 -0.73 30.63 10.37
CA GLY A 424 0.22 29.53 10.18
C GLY A 424 0.83 28.99 11.47
N THR A 425 0.37 29.42 12.65
CA THR A 425 0.89 28.93 13.94
C THR A 425 0.26 27.58 14.28
N PRO A 426 1.05 26.56 14.67
CA PRO A 426 0.50 25.27 15.09
C PRO A 426 -0.47 25.41 16.28
N ILE A 427 -1.60 24.72 16.23
CA ILE A 427 -2.58 24.69 17.34
C ILE A 427 -2.23 23.67 18.42
N TYR A 428 -1.42 22.66 18.07
CA TYR A 428 -0.90 21.65 18.99
C TYR A 428 0.58 21.89 19.29
N PRO A 429 1.07 21.43 20.46
CA PRO A 429 2.51 21.36 20.72
C PRO A 429 3.22 20.56 19.63
N VAL A 430 4.34 21.06 19.14
CA VAL A 430 5.09 20.45 18.05
C VAL A 430 6.35 19.77 18.60
N ARG A 431 6.60 18.51 18.23
CA ARG A 431 7.83 17.79 18.61
C ARG A 431 9.03 18.35 17.86
N GLU A 432 10.17 18.42 18.55
CA GLU A 432 11.47 18.71 17.95
C GLU A 432 11.88 17.59 16.98
N TYR A 433 11.74 16.33 17.39
CA TYR A 433 11.98 15.18 16.52
C TYR A 433 10.84 15.02 15.50
N LYS A 434 11.18 15.20 14.22
CA LYS A 434 10.30 14.91 13.08
C LYS A 434 10.52 13.49 12.62
N ALA A 435 9.58 12.60 12.89
CA ALA A 435 9.79 11.17 12.66
C ALA A 435 9.89 10.79 11.17
N GLY A 436 9.11 11.44 10.31
CA GLY A 436 9.00 11.06 8.89
C GLY A 436 10.30 11.13 8.08
N PRO A 437 10.96 12.29 7.98
CA PRO A 437 12.12 12.44 7.12
C PRO A 437 13.29 11.49 7.46
N PRO A 438 13.66 11.26 8.74
CA PRO A 438 14.64 10.25 9.11
C PRO A 438 14.25 8.82 8.68
N ILE A 439 12.97 8.46 8.76
CA ILE A 439 12.48 7.13 8.31
C ILE A 439 12.63 6.99 6.80
N ALA A 440 12.09 7.95 6.04
CA ALA A 440 12.17 7.94 4.59
C ALA A 440 13.64 7.84 4.14
N ARG A 441 14.51 8.72 4.67
CA ARG A 441 15.95 8.71 4.37
C ARG A 441 16.64 7.40 4.79
N GLY A 442 16.32 6.85 5.96
CA GLY A 442 16.89 5.57 6.40
C GLY A 442 16.53 4.41 5.47
N SER A 443 15.31 4.41 4.95
CA SER A 443 14.77 3.34 4.10
C SER A 443 15.20 3.37 2.63
N CYS A 444 15.76 4.48 2.13
CA CYS A 444 16.15 4.59 0.72
C CYS A 444 17.38 5.49 0.43
N GLY A 445 17.97 6.13 1.43
CA GLY A 445 19.18 6.95 1.32
C GLY A 445 18.97 8.41 0.94
N SER A 446 17.76 8.82 0.55
CA SER A 446 17.45 10.20 0.15
C SER A 446 16.03 10.62 0.55
N LEU A 447 15.68 11.87 0.30
CA LEU A 447 14.31 12.36 0.38
C LEU A 447 13.85 12.73 -1.02
N GLN A 448 12.59 12.46 -1.32
CA GLN A 448 11.97 12.82 -2.59
C GLN A 448 12.10 14.33 -2.85
N SER A 449 12.65 14.68 -4.00
CA SER A 449 12.93 16.07 -4.38
C SER A 449 12.26 16.50 -5.69
N GLY A 450 11.80 15.55 -6.50
CA GLY A 450 11.27 15.81 -7.84
C GLY A 450 12.34 16.11 -8.89
N ASN A 451 13.62 16.12 -8.50
CA ASN A 451 14.77 16.37 -9.36
C ASN A 451 15.37 15.05 -9.85
N PHE A 452 14.88 14.59 -11.00
CA PHE A 452 15.35 13.37 -11.66
C PHE A 452 15.78 13.64 -13.11
N ARG A 453 16.34 12.62 -13.75
CA ARG A 453 16.65 12.64 -15.19
C ARG A 453 15.83 11.59 -15.91
N GLY A 454 15.38 11.86 -17.12
CA GLY A 454 14.55 10.93 -17.88
C GLY A 454 13.06 11.17 -17.66
N LYS A 455 12.27 10.09 -17.63
CA LYS A 455 10.80 10.15 -17.64
C LYS A 455 10.18 9.29 -16.54
N MET A 456 9.09 9.75 -15.95
CA MET A 456 8.42 9.08 -14.84
C MET A 456 6.91 9.02 -15.07
N ILE A 457 6.31 7.87 -14.76
CA ILE A 457 4.86 7.73 -14.61
C ILE A 457 4.60 7.26 -13.19
N VAL A 458 3.81 7.97 -12.39
CA VAL A 458 3.40 7.52 -11.07
C VAL A 458 2.05 6.84 -11.16
N VAL A 459 1.92 5.66 -10.57
CA VAL A 459 0.64 4.94 -10.46
C VAL A 459 0.13 5.04 -9.02
N ALA A 460 -1.14 5.35 -8.84
CA ALA A 460 -1.71 5.59 -7.52
C ALA A 460 -3.11 5.02 -7.39
N ALA A 461 -3.46 4.63 -6.18
CA ALA A 461 -4.78 4.15 -5.79
C ALA A 461 -5.53 5.29 -5.10
N THR A 462 -6.80 5.53 -5.46
CA THR A 462 -7.61 6.59 -4.83
C THR A 462 -8.21 6.18 -3.49
N MET A 463 -8.33 4.87 -3.23
CA MET A 463 -8.79 4.33 -1.95
C MET A 463 -7.61 3.85 -1.09
N ASP A 464 -6.40 4.36 -1.34
CA ASP A 464 -5.20 4.04 -0.59
C ASP A 464 -5.25 4.50 0.88
N GLU A 465 -5.45 3.53 1.75
CA GLU A 465 -5.64 3.63 3.19
C GLU A 465 -4.32 3.59 4.00
N SER A 466 -3.18 3.45 3.31
CA SER A 466 -1.84 3.31 3.90
C SER A 466 -0.83 4.35 3.38
N ALA A 467 -1.08 4.98 2.24
CA ALA A 467 -0.34 6.08 1.62
C ALA A 467 -1.33 7.06 0.96
N PHE A 468 -1.76 8.07 1.72
CA PHE A 468 -2.91 8.89 1.31
C PHE A 468 -2.73 9.56 -0.07
N PRO A 469 -3.73 9.49 -0.97
CA PRO A 469 -3.57 9.81 -2.39
C PRO A 469 -3.05 11.21 -2.71
N TRP A 470 -3.38 12.23 -1.90
CA TRP A 470 -2.91 13.61 -2.14
C TRP A 470 -1.39 13.74 -2.07
N GLN A 471 -0.69 12.80 -1.42
CA GLN A 471 0.77 12.82 -1.31
C GLN A 471 1.46 12.58 -2.68
N ILE A 472 0.74 12.00 -3.63
CA ILE A 472 1.15 11.89 -5.03
C ILE A 472 1.13 13.28 -5.69
N ASP A 473 0.09 14.10 -5.43
CA ASP A 473 0.07 15.48 -5.91
C ASP A 473 1.18 16.31 -5.27
N TRP A 474 1.46 16.13 -3.97
CA TRP A 474 2.61 16.77 -3.32
C TRP A 474 3.91 16.50 -4.08
N TYR A 475 4.18 15.24 -4.47
CA TYR A 475 5.36 14.93 -5.28
C TYR A 475 5.29 15.54 -6.68
N ARG A 476 4.12 15.55 -7.32
CA ARG A 476 3.91 16.26 -8.59
C ARG A 476 4.25 17.76 -8.46
N GLN A 477 3.96 18.40 -7.33
CA GLN A 477 4.37 19.80 -7.10
C GLN A 477 5.90 19.92 -7.01
N LYS A 478 6.60 18.96 -6.40
CA LYS A 478 8.09 18.92 -6.41
C LYS A 478 8.67 18.77 -7.81
N VAL A 479 8.04 17.94 -8.64
CA VAL A 479 8.42 17.81 -10.05
C VAL A 479 8.19 19.14 -10.80
N LYS A 480 7.07 19.83 -10.55
CA LYS A 480 6.79 21.15 -11.14
C LYS A 480 7.76 22.24 -10.69
N GLU A 481 8.17 22.23 -9.43
CA GLU A 481 9.21 23.12 -8.91
C GLU A 481 10.52 22.98 -9.70
N HIS A 482 10.81 21.77 -10.22
CA HIS A 482 12.01 21.50 -11.00
C HIS A 482 11.85 21.76 -12.52
N PHE A 483 10.84 21.17 -13.15
CA PHE A 483 10.66 21.21 -14.62
C PHE A 483 9.80 22.37 -15.11
N GLY A 484 9.06 23.05 -14.24
CA GLY A 484 8.19 24.16 -14.61
C GLY A 484 7.19 23.77 -15.72
N ALA A 485 7.18 24.52 -16.82
CA ALA A 485 6.28 24.29 -17.95
C ALA A 485 6.55 22.95 -18.68
N GLU A 486 7.73 22.37 -18.52
CA GLU A 486 8.12 21.09 -19.15
C GLU A 486 7.73 19.87 -18.31
N THR A 487 6.98 20.05 -17.21
CA THR A 487 6.57 18.94 -16.33
C THR A 487 5.90 17.80 -17.11
N ASP A 488 5.00 18.15 -18.04
CA ASP A 488 4.30 17.16 -18.84
C ASP A 488 5.16 16.58 -19.99
N GLU A 489 6.44 16.92 -20.10
CA GLU A 489 7.40 16.20 -20.96
C GLU A 489 8.23 15.16 -20.19
N HIS A 490 8.14 15.18 -18.85
CA HIS A 490 8.92 14.33 -17.96
C HIS A 490 8.09 13.48 -17.00
N TYR A 491 6.86 13.88 -16.69
CA TYR A 491 6.07 13.26 -15.63
C TYR A 491 4.61 13.03 -16.01
N ARG A 492 4.07 11.87 -15.61
CA ARG A 492 2.63 11.56 -15.62
C ARG A 492 2.19 10.99 -14.27
N VAL A 493 0.91 11.15 -13.96
CA VAL A 493 0.27 10.46 -12.84
C VAL A 493 -1.02 9.75 -13.30
N TYR A 494 -1.14 8.47 -12.99
CA TYR A 494 -2.32 7.64 -13.23
C TYR A 494 -2.93 7.22 -11.89
N PHE A 495 -4.08 7.81 -11.57
CA PHE A 495 -4.91 7.36 -10.45
C PHE A 495 -5.90 6.30 -10.92
N PHE A 496 -6.04 5.24 -10.12
CA PHE A 496 -7.04 4.19 -10.28
C PHE A 496 -8.10 4.33 -9.20
N ASP A 497 -9.37 4.40 -9.63
CA ASP A 497 -10.55 4.34 -8.78
C ASP A 497 -10.82 2.91 -8.32
N ASN A 498 -11.53 2.76 -7.21
CA ASN A 498 -11.87 1.47 -6.61
C ASN A 498 -10.65 0.57 -6.33
N SER A 499 -9.50 1.13 -5.97
CA SER A 499 -8.29 0.35 -5.68
C SER A 499 -7.65 0.74 -4.35
N PHE A 500 -7.09 -0.25 -3.66
CA PHE A 500 -6.47 -0.15 -2.34
C PHE A 500 -4.94 -0.08 -2.41
N HIS A 501 -4.30 0.02 -1.25
CA HIS A 501 -2.84 -0.06 -1.11
C HIS A 501 -2.30 -1.48 -1.31
N ASP A 502 -2.41 -2.05 -2.51
CA ASP A 502 -2.05 -3.45 -2.77
C ASP A 502 -1.42 -3.63 -4.15
N ASP A 503 -0.67 -4.70 -4.39
CA ASP A 503 -0.11 -5.06 -5.71
C ASP A 503 -0.29 -6.54 -6.04
N SER A 504 -1.44 -7.07 -5.63
CA SER A 504 -1.92 -8.41 -5.93
C SER A 504 -2.98 -8.46 -7.04
N GLU A 505 -3.08 -9.60 -7.71
CA GLU A 505 -4.12 -9.85 -8.73
C GLU A 505 -5.51 -9.93 -8.10
N HIS A 506 -5.60 -10.61 -6.94
CA HIS A 506 -6.81 -10.76 -6.15
C HIS A 506 -6.79 -9.79 -4.97
N THR A 507 -7.78 -8.92 -4.93
CA THR A 507 -7.90 -7.92 -3.85
C THR A 507 -8.54 -8.52 -2.60
N VAL A 508 -8.36 -7.87 -1.45
CA VAL A 508 -8.96 -8.26 -0.16
C VAL A 508 -10.50 -8.28 -0.15
N ASP A 509 -11.13 -7.57 -1.10
CA ASP A 509 -12.58 -7.58 -1.34
C ASP A 509 -12.86 -7.27 -2.82
N GLU A 510 -13.03 -8.31 -3.65
CA GLU A 510 -13.26 -8.15 -5.10
C GLU A 510 -14.65 -7.59 -5.45
N LEU A 511 -15.53 -7.40 -4.46
CA LEU A 511 -16.84 -6.77 -4.66
C LEU A 511 -16.72 -5.25 -4.62
N HIS A 512 -15.75 -4.71 -3.88
CA HIS A 512 -15.51 -3.27 -3.77
C HIS A 512 -14.27 -2.80 -4.54
N LEU A 513 -13.31 -3.70 -4.74
CA LEU A 513 -11.98 -3.34 -5.20
C LEU A 513 -11.61 -3.99 -6.55
N ILE A 514 -10.70 -3.31 -7.25
CA ILE A 514 -10.00 -3.80 -8.42
C ILE A 514 -8.49 -3.75 -8.20
N SER A 515 -7.77 -4.63 -8.89
CA SER A 515 -6.31 -4.57 -8.99
C SER A 515 -5.90 -3.57 -10.08
N TYR A 516 -5.00 -2.63 -9.76
CA TYR A 516 -4.44 -1.71 -10.74
C TYR A 516 -3.25 -2.29 -11.51
N LEU A 517 -2.86 -3.56 -11.27
CA LEU A 517 -1.68 -4.19 -11.89
C LEU A 517 -1.69 -4.09 -13.42
N GLY A 518 -2.86 -4.24 -14.05
CA GLY A 518 -2.96 -4.09 -15.50
C GLY A 518 -2.61 -2.70 -16.00
N GLY A 519 -3.00 -1.69 -15.24
CA GLY A 519 -2.63 -0.31 -15.47
C GLY A 519 -1.16 -0.03 -15.20
N LEU A 520 -0.57 -0.66 -14.18
CA LEU A 520 0.85 -0.59 -13.87
C LEU A 520 1.71 -1.16 -15.02
N HIS A 521 1.37 -2.34 -15.52
CA HIS A 521 2.08 -2.94 -16.67
C HIS A 521 1.90 -2.12 -17.94
N GLN A 522 0.68 -1.63 -18.23
CA GLN A 522 0.48 -0.73 -19.35
C GLN A 522 1.31 0.55 -19.22
N ALA A 523 1.45 1.11 -18.01
CA ALA A 523 2.31 2.26 -17.75
C ALA A 523 3.79 1.95 -18.01
N LEU A 524 4.29 0.76 -17.66
CA LEU A 524 5.66 0.34 -17.98
C LEU A 524 5.91 0.29 -19.50
N LEU A 525 4.95 -0.25 -20.26
CA LEU A 525 5.05 -0.28 -21.73
C LEU A 525 4.93 1.11 -22.36
N ASP A 526 4.03 1.96 -21.84
CA ASP A 526 3.88 3.34 -22.28
C ASP A 526 5.15 4.15 -22.00
N LEU A 527 5.75 3.99 -20.81
CA LEU A 527 7.01 4.63 -20.44
C LEU A 527 8.15 4.19 -21.35
N ALA A 528 8.23 2.89 -21.66
CA ALA A 528 9.24 2.37 -22.57
C ALA A 528 9.11 2.97 -23.97
N ASN A 529 7.89 3.03 -24.51
CA ASN A 529 7.64 3.69 -25.80
C ASN A 529 7.95 5.20 -25.75
N TRP A 530 7.71 5.86 -24.62
CA TRP A 530 8.00 7.28 -24.46
C TRP A 530 9.50 7.58 -24.46
N VAL A 531 10.28 6.74 -23.78
CA VAL A 531 11.73 6.87 -23.70
C VAL A 531 12.40 6.45 -25.01
N GLU A 532 12.03 5.29 -25.56
CA GLU A 532 12.72 4.68 -26.70
C GLU A 532 12.31 5.29 -28.04
N LYS A 533 11.02 5.62 -28.19
CA LYS A 533 10.42 5.97 -29.48
C LYS A 533 9.86 7.39 -29.51
N GLY A 534 9.91 8.11 -28.38
CA GLY A 534 9.33 9.45 -28.26
C GLY A 534 7.80 9.47 -28.35
N ILE A 535 7.13 8.33 -28.16
CA ILE A 535 5.66 8.24 -28.21
C ILE A 535 5.11 8.56 -26.82
N PRO A 536 4.46 9.71 -26.60
CA PRO A 536 4.02 10.09 -25.27
C PRO A 536 2.96 9.11 -24.71
N PRO A 537 3.00 8.83 -23.40
CA PRO A 537 1.95 8.09 -22.71
C PRO A 537 0.64 8.91 -22.72
N ARG A 538 -0.44 8.33 -22.19
CA ARG A 538 -1.67 9.09 -21.96
C ARG A 538 -1.41 10.25 -20.99
N ASP A 539 -2.24 11.28 -21.11
CA ASP A 539 -2.20 12.41 -20.20
C ASP A 539 -2.48 11.95 -18.76
N SER A 540 -1.95 12.71 -17.80
CA SER A 540 -2.21 12.45 -16.39
C SER A 540 -3.71 12.42 -16.11
N SER A 541 -4.13 11.62 -15.13
CA SER A 541 -5.48 11.67 -14.57
C SER A 541 -5.83 13.12 -14.22
N GLN A 542 -7.05 13.54 -14.57
CA GLN A 542 -7.59 14.84 -14.16
C GLN A 542 -8.31 14.70 -12.83
N TYR A 543 -7.97 15.55 -11.87
CA TYR A 543 -8.52 15.51 -10.51
C TYR A 543 -8.56 16.88 -9.86
N THR A 544 -9.44 17.02 -8.88
CA THR A 544 -9.40 18.06 -7.85
C THR A 544 -8.94 17.47 -6.52
N ILE A 545 -8.52 18.32 -5.60
CA ILE A 545 -8.30 17.94 -4.21
C ILE A 545 -9.33 18.66 -3.35
N GLU A 546 -10.18 17.88 -2.69
CA GLU A 546 -11.28 18.39 -1.85
C GLU A 546 -11.14 17.77 -0.46
N ASP A 547 -10.90 18.60 0.56
CA ASP A 547 -10.69 18.15 1.94
C ASP A 547 -9.68 16.97 2.06
N GLY A 548 -8.55 17.07 1.35
CA GLY A 548 -7.49 16.04 1.37
C GLY A 548 -7.79 14.81 0.51
N GLN A 549 -8.91 14.78 -0.21
CA GLN A 549 -9.33 13.67 -1.07
C GLN A 549 -9.03 13.95 -2.55
N ILE A 550 -8.51 12.96 -3.27
CA ILE A 550 -8.37 13.02 -4.73
C ILE A 550 -9.73 12.69 -5.35
N VAL A 551 -10.34 13.66 -6.03
CA VAL A 551 -11.61 13.51 -6.75
C VAL A 551 -11.34 13.50 -8.25
N LEU A 552 -11.44 12.32 -8.86
CA LEU A 552 -11.21 12.16 -10.30
C LEU A 552 -12.35 12.74 -11.13
N ALA A 553 -12.03 13.29 -12.31
CA ALA A 553 -13.03 13.78 -13.26
C ALA A 553 -14.04 12.67 -13.61
N ALA A 554 -15.34 12.92 -13.44
CA ALA A 554 -16.37 11.88 -13.50
C ALA A 554 -16.64 11.33 -14.92
N LYS A 555 -16.27 12.08 -15.97
CA LYS A 555 -16.51 11.70 -17.36
C LYS A 555 -15.27 11.13 -18.02
N ALA A 556 -15.46 10.13 -18.88
CA ALA A 556 -14.36 9.46 -19.56
C ALA A 556 -13.57 10.40 -20.48
N GLU A 557 -14.23 11.32 -21.19
CA GLU A 557 -13.56 12.32 -22.05
C GLU A 557 -12.61 13.26 -21.28
N GLU A 558 -12.83 13.44 -19.98
CA GLU A 558 -12.05 14.31 -19.10
C GLU A 558 -11.10 13.51 -18.18
N ARG A 559 -11.27 12.19 -18.06
CA ARG A 559 -10.60 11.34 -17.05
C ARG A 559 -9.08 11.34 -17.17
N GLY A 560 -8.55 11.39 -18.40
CA GLY A 560 -7.15 11.11 -18.69
C GLY A 560 -6.79 9.63 -18.44
N ALA A 561 -5.50 9.34 -18.32
CA ALA A 561 -4.95 8.02 -18.00
C ALA A 561 -5.57 6.87 -18.83
N VAL A 562 -5.71 5.68 -18.21
CA VAL A 562 -6.07 4.43 -18.92
C VAL A 562 -7.27 3.69 -18.32
N GLN A 563 -7.76 4.06 -17.13
CA GLN A 563 -8.85 3.32 -16.48
C GLN A 563 -10.23 3.69 -17.07
N PRO A 564 -11.10 2.72 -17.42
CA PRO A 564 -12.45 3.00 -17.87
C PRO A 564 -13.31 3.61 -16.74
N VAL A 565 -14.33 4.39 -17.10
CA VAL A 565 -15.34 4.90 -16.17
C VAL A 565 -16.59 4.04 -16.30
N VAL A 566 -17.09 3.50 -15.19
CA VAL A 566 -18.29 2.65 -15.17
C VAL A 566 -19.37 3.34 -14.36
N THR A 567 -20.59 3.34 -14.88
CA THR A 567 -21.79 3.75 -14.15
C THR A 567 -22.84 2.66 -14.24
N LEU A 568 -23.08 1.97 -13.12
CA LEU A 568 -24.09 0.93 -12.98
C LEU A 568 -25.37 1.48 -12.37
N THR A 569 -26.51 1.17 -13.00
CA THR A 569 -27.85 1.54 -12.54
C THR A 569 -28.81 0.36 -12.60
N ALA A 570 -29.86 0.42 -11.79
CA ALA A 570 -30.98 -0.51 -11.78
C ALA A 570 -32.27 0.28 -12.01
N GLY A 571 -32.97 0.02 -13.11
CA GLY A 571 -34.12 0.86 -13.50
C GLY A 571 -33.77 2.33 -13.73
N GLY A 572 -32.50 2.65 -14.05
CA GLY A 572 -32.00 4.02 -14.23
C GLY A 572 -31.49 4.71 -12.96
N GLU A 573 -31.63 4.09 -11.79
CA GLU A 573 -31.28 4.68 -10.50
C GLU A 573 -30.11 3.94 -9.83
N LYS A 574 -29.47 4.59 -8.84
CA LYS A 574 -28.43 3.98 -7.99
C LYS A 574 -28.98 3.11 -6.84
N ARG A 575 -30.29 3.19 -6.63
CA ARG A 575 -31.05 2.41 -5.65
C ARG A 575 -32.41 2.06 -6.23
N LEU A 576 -32.76 0.78 -6.19
CA LEU A 576 -34.05 0.28 -6.65
C LEU A 576 -34.74 -0.51 -5.54
N GLU A 577 -36.05 -0.31 -5.37
CA GLU A 577 -36.89 -1.22 -4.58
C GLU A 577 -37.65 -2.16 -5.54
N ALA A 578 -37.58 -3.46 -5.27
CA ALA A 578 -38.20 -4.50 -6.10
C ALA A 578 -38.96 -5.51 -5.21
N LYS A 579 -39.93 -6.23 -5.78
CA LYS A 579 -40.60 -7.34 -5.08
C LYS A 579 -39.81 -8.63 -5.24
N CYS A 580 -39.95 -9.56 -4.28
CA CYS A 580 -39.45 -10.93 -4.49
C CYS A 580 -40.01 -11.52 -5.79
N GLY A 581 -39.13 -12.09 -6.62
CA GLY A 581 -39.49 -12.68 -7.91
C GLY A 581 -39.66 -11.67 -9.04
N GLU A 582 -39.55 -10.37 -8.78
CA GLU A 582 -39.51 -9.34 -9.81
C GLU A 582 -38.16 -9.37 -10.54
N LYS A 583 -38.24 -9.24 -11.86
CA LYS A 583 -37.06 -9.18 -12.71
C LYS A 583 -36.52 -7.75 -12.73
N VAL A 584 -35.26 -7.58 -12.33
CA VAL A 584 -34.56 -6.30 -12.29
C VAL A 584 -33.62 -6.19 -13.49
N THR A 585 -33.75 -5.10 -14.25
CA THR A 585 -32.81 -4.77 -15.35
C THR A 585 -31.69 -3.88 -14.83
N LEU A 586 -30.47 -4.34 -15.03
CA LEU A 586 -29.21 -3.67 -14.70
C LEU A 586 -28.56 -3.14 -15.97
N THR A 587 -28.07 -1.91 -15.94
CA THR A 587 -27.38 -1.28 -17.07
C THR A 587 -26.07 -0.65 -16.61
N ALA A 588 -24.96 -1.13 -17.16
CA ALA A 588 -23.64 -0.54 -17.00
C ALA A 588 -23.31 0.31 -18.22
N ALA A 589 -23.20 1.63 -18.04
CA ALA A 589 -22.65 2.55 -19.02
C ALA A 589 -21.14 2.65 -18.81
N ILE A 590 -20.36 2.46 -19.88
CA ILE A 590 -18.91 2.33 -19.82
C ILE A 590 -18.29 3.39 -20.73
N GLY A 591 -17.73 4.42 -20.11
CA GLY A 591 -16.99 5.46 -20.82
C GLY A 591 -15.51 5.08 -20.93
N ILE A 592 -14.98 5.12 -22.15
CA ILE A 592 -13.57 4.84 -22.41
C ILE A 592 -12.81 6.17 -22.56
N PRO A 593 -11.80 6.47 -21.71
CA PRO A 593 -10.99 7.66 -21.92
C PRO A 593 -10.36 7.65 -23.30
N LYS A 594 -10.29 8.83 -23.94
CA LYS A 594 -9.83 8.94 -25.32
C LYS A 594 -8.47 8.24 -25.49
N GLY A 595 -8.39 7.30 -26.44
CA GLY A 595 -7.18 6.54 -26.73
C GLY A 595 -6.74 5.55 -25.64
N ALA A 596 -7.53 5.32 -24.58
CA ALA A 596 -7.21 4.35 -23.53
C ALA A 596 -7.20 2.92 -24.07
N GLY A 597 -8.16 2.56 -24.93
CA GLY A 597 -8.20 1.26 -25.60
C GLY A 597 -9.61 0.81 -25.94
N LYS A 598 -9.86 -0.49 -25.83
CA LYS A 598 -11.16 -1.12 -26.08
C LYS A 598 -11.57 -1.97 -24.89
N VAL A 599 -12.88 -2.00 -24.60
CA VAL A 599 -13.42 -2.96 -23.63
C VAL A 599 -13.23 -4.39 -24.12
N THR A 600 -12.78 -5.26 -23.22
CA THR A 600 -12.46 -6.67 -23.54
C THR A 600 -13.40 -7.62 -22.83
N LYS A 601 -13.89 -7.24 -21.65
CA LYS A 601 -14.70 -8.12 -20.80
C LYS A 601 -15.65 -7.32 -19.92
N ALA A 602 -16.82 -7.90 -19.64
CA ALA A 602 -17.74 -7.44 -18.60
C ALA A 602 -18.17 -8.66 -17.78
N GLU A 603 -18.22 -8.53 -16.46
CA GLU A 603 -18.67 -9.58 -15.55
C GLU A 603 -19.62 -9.03 -14.50
N TRP A 604 -20.46 -9.92 -13.97
CA TRP A 604 -21.52 -9.59 -13.03
C TRP A 604 -21.46 -10.43 -11.77
N SER A 605 -21.73 -9.80 -10.63
CA SER A 605 -22.08 -10.44 -9.36
C SER A 605 -23.35 -9.74 -8.85
N PHE A 606 -24.43 -10.49 -8.63
CA PHE A 606 -25.75 -9.93 -8.32
C PHE A 606 -26.06 -9.94 -6.83
N GLU A 607 -25.66 -11.00 -6.13
CA GLU A 607 -25.95 -11.27 -4.72
C GLU A 607 -24.67 -11.51 -3.88
N GLY A 608 -23.49 -11.24 -4.46
CA GLY A 608 -22.18 -11.45 -3.81
C GLY A 608 -21.51 -12.79 -4.17
N GLU A 609 -22.05 -13.52 -5.14
CA GLU A 609 -21.46 -14.72 -5.73
C GLU A 609 -20.24 -14.41 -6.60
N PRO A 610 -19.40 -15.41 -6.93
CA PRO A 610 -18.31 -15.24 -7.89
C PRO A 610 -18.80 -14.66 -9.23
N TYR A 611 -17.99 -13.78 -9.80
CA TYR A 611 -18.31 -13.11 -11.06
C TYR A 611 -18.60 -14.09 -12.20
N THR A 612 -19.62 -13.75 -12.99
CA THR A 612 -20.00 -14.46 -14.21
C THR A 612 -19.86 -13.56 -15.43
N GLU A 613 -19.38 -14.10 -16.54
CA GLU A 613 -19.16 -13.33 -17.76
C GLU A 613 -20.49 -12.86 -18.37
N GLY A 614 -20.54 -11.59 -18.73
CA GLY A 614 -21.66 -10.94 -19.40
C GLY A 614 -21.31 -10.50 -20.83
N ALA A 615 -22.33 -10.01 -21.54
CA ALA A 615 -22.17 -9.51 -22.89
C ALA A 615 -22.34 -7.98 -22.95
N PHE A 616 -21.55 -7.35 -23.83
CA PHE A 616 -21.79 -5.96 -24.22
C PHE A 616 -23.01 -5.89 -25.15
N THR A 617 -23.92 -4.96 -24.88
CA THR A 617 -25.01 -4.60 -25.79
C THR A 617 -24.59 -3.56 -26.81
N GLU A 618 -23.60 -2.73 -26.47
CA GLU A 618 -23.01 -1.72 -27.35
C GLU A 618 -21.49 -1.67 -27.13
N VAL A 619 -20.73 -1.48 -28.21
CA VAL A 619 -19.27 -1.36 -28.18
C VAL A 619 -18.83 -0.08 -28.92
N GLY A 620 -17.71 0.50 -28.51
CA GLY A 620 -17.21 1.77 -29.03
C GLY A 620 -16.60 2.60 -27.89
N GLU A 621 -16.47 3.91 -28.10
CA GLU A 621 -15.97 4.84 -27.07
C GLU A 621 -16.91 4.95 -25.85
N ASN A 622 -18.20 4.69 -26.07
CA ASN A 622 -19.22 4.53 -25.05
C ASN A 622 -19.80 3.11 -25.19
N ALA A 623 -19.27 2.17 -24.42
CA ALA A 623 -19.77 0.81 -24.41
C ALA A 623 -20.90 0.65 -23.38
N GLN A 624 -21.71 -0.39 -23.55
CA GLN A 624 -22.79 -0.70 -22.62
C GLN A 624 -22.87 -2.20 -22.40
N ALA A 625 -23.15 -2.61 -21.16
CA ALA A 625 -23.53 -3.98 -20.83
C ALA A 625 -24.86 -3.97 -20.07
N LYS A 626 -25.71 -4.98 -20.32
CA LYS A 626 -26.99 -5.16 -19.64
C LYS A 626 -27.13 -6.56 -19.11
N ALA A 627 -27.77 -6.68 -17.95
CA ALA A 627 -28.14 -7.96 -17.35
C ALA A 627 -29.54 -7.87 -16.74
N GLU A 628 -30.21 -9.01 -16.67
CA GLU A 628 -31.46 -9.16 -15.94
C GLU A 628 -31.25 -10.18 -14.82
N HIS A 629 -31.67 -9.86 -13.60
CA HIS A 629 -31.60 -10.77 -12.46
C HIS A 629 -32.89 -10.76 -11.66
N THR A 630 -33.23 -11.90 -11.06
CA THR A 630 -34.42 -12.05 -10.22
C THR A 630 -34.01 -12.44 -8.81
N PHE A 631 -34.27 -11.56 -7.85
CA PHE A 631 -33.99 -11.80 -6.44
C PHE A 631 -35.15 -12.56 -5.79
N THR A 632 -34.86 -13.68 -5.12
CA THR A 632 -35.90 -14.61 -4.64
C THR A 632 -36.23 -14.48 -3.17
N ALA A 633 -35.42 -13.75 -2.39
CA ALA A 633 -35.62 -13.53 -0.96
C ALA A 633 -35.62 -12.03 -0.61
N PRO A 634 -36.33 -11.60 0.45
CA PRO A 634 -36.25 -10.25 0.95
C PRO A 634 -34.83 -9.96 1.48
N GLY A 635 -34.33 -8.75 1.22
CA GLY A 635 -32.98 -8.38 1.62
C GLY A 635 -32.48 -7.09 0.97
N THR A 636 -31.28 -6.67 1.36
CA THR A 636 -30.51 -5.64 0.65
C THR A 636 -29.37 -6.32 -0.08
N TYR A 637 -29.33 -6.15 -1.39
CA TYR A 637 -28.35 -6.71 -2.29
C TYR A 637 -27.55 -5.60 -2.97
N PHE A 638 -26.31 -5.91 -3.33
CA PHE A 638 -25.44 -5.01 -4.08
C PHE A 638 -25.03 -5.71 -5.36
N ALA A 639 -25.69 -5.38 -6.47
CA ALA A 639 -25.31 -5.87 -7.77
C ALA A 639 -24.13 -5.07 -8.31
N ILE A 640 -23.24 -5.75 -9.03
CA ILE A 640 -21.92 -5.26 -9.40
C ILE A 640 -21.66 -5.60 -10.86
N CYS A 641 -21.11 -4.63 -11.59
CA CYS A 641 -20.55 -4.85 -12.91
C CYS A 641 -19.08 -4.46 -12.88
N ARG A 642 -18.21 -5.43 -13.18
CA ARG A 642 -16.77 -5.22 -13.37
C ARG A 642 -16.49 -5.28 -14.86
N VAL A 643 -15.66 -4.37 -15.36
CA VAL A 643 -15.30 -4.27 -16.78
C VAL A 643 -13.81 -4.15 -16.93
N TRP A 644 -13.29 -4.62 -18.05
CA TRP A 644 -11.86 -4.55 -18.38
C TRP A 644 -11.68 -3.86 -19.71
N LEU A 645 -10.57 -3.13 -19.80
CA LEU A 645 -10.11 -2.45 -20.99
C LEU A 645 -8.67 -2.87 -21.28
N GLN A 646 -8.33 -3.02 -22.57
CA GLN A 646 -6.97 -3.24 -23.03
C GLN A 646 -6.68 -2.30 -24.22
N ARG A 647 -5.45 -1.79 -24.35
CA ARG A 647 -5.05 -0.77 -25.35
C ARG A 647 -5.52 -1.09 -26.77
N GLU A 648 -5.30 -2.30 -27.23
CA GLU A 648 -5.63 -2.78 -28.58
C GLU A 648 -6.90 -3.64 -28.62
N GLY A 649 -7.44 -3.99 -27.45
CA GLY A 649 -8.53 -4.96 -27.26
C GLY A 649 -8.05 -6.41 -27.32
N SER A 650 -6.79 -6.68 -26.97
CA SER A 650 -6.24 -8.03 -26.93
C SER A 650 -6.62 -8.78 -25.65
N SER A 651 -6.36 -10.10 -25.65
CA SER A 651 -6.49 -10.96 -24.47
C SER A 651 -5.19 -11.04 -23.64
N ASP A 652 -4.27 -10.08 -23.80
CA ASP A 652 -3.07 -10.05 -22.97
C ASP A 652 -3.46 -9.79 -21.52
N LEU A 653 -3.23 -10.80 -20.69
CA LEU A 653 -3.54 -10.85 -19.26
C LEU A 653 -2.87 -9.69 -18.51
N TYR A 654 -1.64 -9.32 -18.87
CA TYR A 654 -0.87 -8.36 -18.08
C TYR A 654 -1.36 -6.93 -18.20
N THR A 655 -2.04 -6.58 -19.30
CA THR A 655 -2.44 -5.20 -19.64
C THR A 655 -3.94 -4.97 -19.55
N GLN A 656 -4.69 -5.88 -18.92
CA GLN A 656 -6.13 -5.71 -18.67
C GLN A 656 -6.35 -4.72 -17.53
N VAL A 657 -6.93 -3.55 -17.83
CA VAL A 657 -7.22 -2.49 -16.87
C VAL A 657 -8.67 -2.57 -16.39
N PRO A 658 -8.94 -2.99 -15.15
CA PRO A 658 -10.29 -3.09 -14.63
C PRO A 658 -10.83 -1.79 -14.04
N ASN A 659 -12.16 -1.70 -14.01
CA ASN A 659 -12.91 -0.89 -13.05
C ASN A 659 -14.25 -1.57 -12.75
N LEU A 660 -14.92 -1.18 -11.67
CA LEU A 660 -16.23 -1.68 -11.31
C LEU A 660 -17.15 -0.55 -10.87
N ASP A 661 -18.45 -0.84 -10.84
CA ASP A 661 -19.42 -0.02 -10.15
C ASP A 661 -20.55 -0.89 -9.59
N ARG A 662 -21.24 -0.38 -8.57
CA ARG A 662 -22.20 -1.10 -7.74
C ARG A 662 -23.53 -0.36 -7.69
N VAL A 663 -24.61 -1.10 -7.45
CA VAL A 663 -25.97 -0.58 -7.30
C VAL A 663 -26.73 -1.32 -6.20
N ARG A 664 -27.51 -0.59 -5.40
CA ARG A 664 -28.27 -1.15 -4.28
C ARG A 664 -29.66 -1.60 -4.71
N ILE A 665 -30.01 -2.85 -4.43
CA ILE A 665 -31.35 -3.40 -4.67
C ILE A 665 -31.96 -3.78 -3.32
N ILE A 666 -33.14 -3.24 -3.01
CA ILE A 666 -33.90 -3.56 -1.80
C ILE A 666 -35.09 -4.41 -2.22
N VAL A 667 -35.09 -5.66 -1.80
CA VAL A 667 -36.12 -6.63 -2.16
C VAL A 667 -37.08 -6.80 -1.00
N ARG A 668 -38.37 -6.60 -1.26
CA ARG A 668 -39.45 -6.63 -0.26
C ARG A 668 -40.46 -7.74 -0.50
#